data_AF-A0A8T0VVG5-F1
#
_entry.id   AF-A0A8T0VVG5-F1
#
_cell.length_a   1.000
_cell.length_b   1.000
_cell.length_c   1.000
_cell.angle_alpha   90.00
_cell.angle_beta   90.00
_cell.angle_gamma   90.00
#
_symmetry.space_group_name_H-M   'P 1'
#
loop_
_entity.id
_entity.type
_entity.pdbx_description
1 polymer ?
#
loop_
_entity_poly.entity_id
_entity_poly.type
_entity_poly.pdbx_seq_one_letter_code
_entity_poly.pdbx_strand_id
1 'polypeptide(L)'
;MPTAAPTPKAVLHQRFGAKARYTVEEVREAVGGCPGLAPQTRSVYRCALELPDLSVTTPGTFVRKKDAEQAAAQIALDKLGIQPTANIPSTPEEAWDELIARISGFFIDENFLSSTHPLVGHLSVTLRRTGDLIGRLPLSAIAACDVKVNTLCKVINPKAEYDPLLVLSLMYNAAKQSPGVSVSDSNFWIQSQKPYSPEAVDLALKRWSFTSDPVEVKAILIPHELEDELKILTINLRDNEHYMGYVAEKLTVSDSSQVLVSRTIGKASSEIRLYFAAPSVHFVSDMSKNVLACHGDGDINCQVNKRASYISGQTIYGGALLANIGYTRRDSELHTEDVNLCTYYRILLGKLPDGNCKMSRDAILAAELPSAYSRFSWKGLSPRDLLCSFCRNQRLSEPLFAVNRVSCDMLTSAVSSEERGALAKSVENQCTNDVIIDKENSDIFTCEVKICSRKQEILLEYSAAHTWSKESDAIQNSALKVLIWFNDYFKQLNTKMDKLYLSNCTDSFKIHPNIFLQEFAMCLSVYSNTGCNDSGMCSSVGPFIVDTPKKQLESTATLTRIEGPDSGVFPSHGSLTSISYTASLVMKDKAKIYLLESHNEFEFEIGTGAVSNQLESCVTQLSVNQAACFIAELPPRDLILAAASEFSHELSNVSSESCFLEFSVKVLQVTEPLEDRMEKALFSPPLSKQRVEFAVQHINELHATTLVNSPSFSCPLFMKIISFLIVKVHFSG
;
A
#
# COMPACT_ATOMS: atom_id res chain seq x y z
N MET A 1 0.76 -5.79 -14.22
CA MET A 1 1.94 -6.00 -13.34
C MET A 1 2.60 -7.30 -13.73
N PRO A 2 3.93 -7.38 -13.97
CA PRO A 2 4.59 -8.66 -13.88
C PRO A 2 4.33 -9.18 -12.47
N THR A 3 3.64 -10.30 -12.35
CA THR A 3 3.57 -11.05 -11.09
C THR A 3 5.00 -11.15 -10.56
N ALA A 4 5.25 -10.66 -9.35
CA ALA A 4 6.53 -10.85 -8.68
C ALA A 4 6.91 -12.32 -8.88
N ALA A 5 8.07 -12.57 -9.49
CA ALA A 5 8.47 -13.91 -9.88
C ALA A 5 8.26 -14.84 -8.67
N PRO A 6 7.53 -15.95 -8.82
CA PRO A 6 7.22 -16.81 -7.70
C PRO A 6 8.53 -17.22 -7.03
N THR A 7 8.64 -17.00 -5.72
CA THR A 7 9.88 -17.33 -5.01
C THR A 7 10.24 -18.80 -5.24
N PRO A 8 11.53 -19.17 -5.32
CA PRO A 8 11.96 -20.55 -5.56
C PRO A 8 11.25 -21.58 -4.67
N LYS A 9 11.07 -21.24 -3.39
CA LYS A 9 10.33 -22.07 -2.43
C LYS A 9 8.85 -22.27 -2.80
N ALA A 10 8.19 -21.22 -3.29
CA ALA A 10 6.79 -21.29 -3.72
C ALA A 10 6.62 -22.17 -4.97
N VAL A 11 7.55 -22.10 -5.93
CA VAL A 11 7.55 -22.94 -7.13
C VAL A 11 7.67 -24.43 -6.77
N LEU A 12 8.60 -24.78 -5.87
CA LEU A 12 8.74 -26.16 -5.40
C LEU A 12 7.52 -26.64 -4.63
N HIS A 13 6.95 -25.80 -3.75
CA HIS A 13 5.74 -26.14 -3.03
C HIS A 13 4.54 -26.35 -3.96
N GLN A 14 4.43 -25.58 -5.05
CA GLN A 14 3.37 -25.79 -6.05
C GLN A 14 3.47 -27.16 -6.73
N ARG A 15 4.69 -27.66 -6.98
CA ARG A 15 4.92 -28.90 -7.72
C ARG A 15 4.95 -30.15 -6.83
N PHE A 16 5.56 -30.05 -5.66
CA PHE A 16 5.79 -31.19 -4.76
C PHE A 16 4.93 -31.13 -3.49
N GLY A 17 4.31 -29.98 -3.17
CA GLY A 17 3.43 -29.82 -2.01
C GLY A 17 4.11 -30.22 -0.70
N ALA A 18 3.38 -30.96 0.13
CA ALA A 18 3.86 -31.48 1.41
C ALA A 18 5.03 -32.49 1.29
N LYS A 19 5.39 -32.91 0.07
CA LYS A 19 6.52 -33.81 -0.17
C LYS A 19 7.87 -33.10 -0.14
N ALA A 20 7.89 -31.75 -0.19
CA ALA A 20 9.10 -30.96 -0.03
C ALA A 20 9.36 -30.65 1.45
N ARG A 21 10.38 -31.28 2.04
CA ARG A 21 10.72 -31.11 3.47
C ARG A 21 11.98 -30.26 3.62
N TYR A 22 11.84 -29.13 4.32
CA TYR A 22 12.94 -28.24 4.65
C TYR A 22 13.39 -28.51 6.08
N THR A 23 14.64 -28.93 6.26
CA THR A 23 15.29 -29.13 7.55
C THR A 23 16.36 -28.05 7.71
N VAL A 24 16.11 -27.09 8.60
CA VAL A 24 17.05 -26.01 8.89
C VAL A 24 17.90 -26.39 10.09
N GLU A 25 19.21 -26.34 9.92
CA GLU A 25 20.19 -26.58 10.96
C GLU A 25 20.85 -25.25 11.34
N GLU A 26 20.86 -24.98 12.65
CA GLU A 26 21.58 -23.85 13.22
C GLU A 26 23.04 -24.25 13.47
N VAL A 27 23.95 -23.54 12.84
CA VAL A 27 25.40 -23.70 12.98
C VAL A 27 25.94 -22.52 13.77
N ARG A 28 26.76 -22.80 14.78
CA ARG A 28 27.44 -21.78 15.56
C ARG A 28 28.81 -21.52 14.94
N GLU A 29 28.98 -20.37 14.32
CA GLU A 29 30.27 -19.93 13.78
C GLU A 29 31.02 -19.09 14.83
N ALA A 30 32.31 -19.35 15.00
CA ALA A 30 33.14 -18.57 15.90
C ALA A 30 33.46 -17.19 15.30
N VAL A 31 33.19 -16.12 16.04
CA VAL A 31 33.50 -14.74 15.67
C VAL A 31 34.73 -14.31 16.45
N GLY A 32 35.87 -14.24 15.75
CA GLY A 32 37.17 -13.91 16.35
C GLY A 32 37.82 -15.09 17.07
N GLY A 33 38.95 -15.56 16.56
CA GLY A 33 39.68 -16.70 17.13
C GLY A 33 40.77 -16.26 18.10
N CYS A 34 40.49 -16.26 19.40
CA CYS A 34 41.52 -16.22 20.44
C CYS A 34 41.67 -17.62 21.04
N PRO A 35 42.79 -18.33 20.83
CA PRO A 35 43.01 -19.66 21.40
C PRO A 35 42.91 -19.61 22.94
N GLY A 36 42.08 -20.48 23.53
CA GLY A 36 41.96 -20.63 24.99
C GLY A 36 40.83 -19.82 25.68
N LEU A 37 40.05 -19.03 24.94
CA LEU A 37 38.83 -18.37 25.44
C LEU A 37 37.55 -19.08 24.96
N ALA A 38 36.45 -18.94 25.72
CA ALA A 38 35.15 -19.43 25.26
C ALA A 38 34.77 -18.71 23.96
N PRO A 39 34.48 -19.44 22.86
CA PRO A 39 34.25 -18.82 21.56
C PRO A 39 32.99 -17.94 21.61
N GLN A 40 33.12 -16.67 21.20
CA GLN A 40 31.95 -15.88 20.83
C GLN A 40 31.37 -16.51 19.57
N THR A 41 30.12 -16.96 19.64
CA THR A 41 29.48 -17.65 18.52
C THR A 41 28.37 -16.79 17.95
N ARG A 42 28.29 -16.76 16.62
CA ARG A 42 27.13 -16.24 15.89
C ARG A 42 26.34 -17.42 15.36
N SER A 43 25.03 -17.41 15.60
CA SER A 43 24.12 -18.36 14.98
C SER A 43 23.93 -18.02 13.51
N VAL A 44 24.29 -18.95 12.65
CA VAL A 44 24.02 -18.93 11.22
C VAL A 44 23.25 -20.20 10.86
N TYR A 45 22.61 -20.21 9.70
CA TYR A 45 21.67 -21.26 9.32
C TYR A 45 22.11 -21.91 8.02
N ARG A 46 21.99 -23.23 7.95
CA ARG A 46 22.05 -24.00 6.72
C ARG A 46 20.75 -24.77 6.53
N CYS A 47 20.38 -25.06 5.30
CA CYS A 47 19.13 -25.76 5.02
C CYS A 47 19.41 -27.00 4.17
N ALA A 48 18.85 -28.13 4.59
CA ALA A 48 18.69 -29.32 3.78
C ALA A 48 17.24 -29.39 3.28
N LEU A 49 17.06 -29.71 2.01
CA LEU A 49 15.79 -29.88 1.34
C LEU A 49 15.71 -31.31 0.81
N GLU A 50 14.72 -32.06 1.29
CA GLU A 50 14.40 -33.40 0.81
C GLU A 50 13.18 -33.35 -0.11
N LEU A 51 13.35 -33.82 -1.33
CA LEU A 51 12.32 -34.09 -2.34
C LEU A 51 12.30 -35.60 -2.62
N PRO A 52 11.21 -36.15 -3.20
CA PRO A 52 11.10 -37.58 -3.49
C PRO A 52 12.27 -38.18 -4.28
N ASP A 53 12.85 -37.41 -5.22
CA ASP A 53 13.91 -37.87 -6.12
C ASP A 53 15.24 -37.13 -5.92
N LEU A 54 15.31 -36.19 -4.97
CA LEU A 54 16.47 -35.30 -4.83
C LEU A 54 16.63 -34.81 -3.39
N SER A 55 17.86 -34.87 -2.87
CA SER A 55 18.23 -34.19 -1.62
C SER A 55 19.28 -33.11 -1.91
N VAL A 56 19.07 -31.92 -1.33
CA VAL A 56 19.93 -30.75 -1.54
C VAL A 56 20.27 -30.12 -0.21
N THR A 57 21.56 -29.87 0.02
CA THR A 57 22.04 -29.10 1.17
C THR A 57 22.71 -27.83 0.67
N THR A 58 22.48 -26.70 1.35
CA THR A 58 23.14 -25.45 1.00
C THR A 58 24.67 -25.54 1.19
N PRO A 59 25.48 -25.05 0.25
CA PRO A 59 26.95 -25.15 0.31
C PRO A 59 27.57 -24.21 1.36
N GLY A 60 26.82 -23.23 1.87
CA GLY A 60 27.27 -22.26 2.87
C GLY A 60 26.22 -21.99 3.95
N THR A 61 26.56 -21.05 4.82
CA THR A 61 25.76 -20.60 5.96
C THR A 61 25.14 -19.22 5.68
N PHE A 62 23.96 -18.98 6.23
CA PHE A 62 23.20 -17.74 6.03
C PHE A 62 22.85 -17.12 7.38
N VAL A 63 22.80 -15.79 7.44
CA VAL A 63 22.42 -15.07 8.66
C VAL A 63 20.93 -15.24 8.99
N ARG A 64 20.07 -15.43 7.98
CA ARG A 64 18.62 -15.58 8.15
C ARG A 64 18.18 -16.97 7.70
N LYS A 65 17.34 -17.61 8.51
CA LYS A 65 16.69 -18.90 8.20
C LYS A 65 15.96 -18.89 6.85
N LYS A 66 15.21 -17.83 6.56
CA LYS A 66 14.44 -17.70 5.32
C LYS A 66 15.33 -17.70 4.07
N ASP A 67 16.50 -17.08 4.14
CA ASP A 67 17.44 -17.01 3.01
C ASP A 67 18.08 -18.37 2.75
N ALA A 68 18.40 -19.13 3.81
CA ALA A 68 18.87 -20.51 3.68
C ALA A 68 17.83 -21.43 3.00
N GLU A 69 16.55 -21.30 3.38
CA GLU A 69 15.48 -22.07 2.75
C GLU A 69 15.27 -21.70 1.27
N GLN A 70 15.35 -20.41 0.92
CA GLN A 70 15.24 -19.96 -0.47
C GLN A 70 16.44 -20.41 -1.31
N ALA A 71 17.65 -20.37 -0.75
CA ALA A 71 18.85 -20.86 -1.41
C ALA A 71 18.79 -22.38 -1.67
N ALA A 72 18.35 -23.17 -0.69
CA ALA A 72 18.14 -24.62 -0.87
C ALA A 72 17.11 -24.89 -1.98
N ALA A 73 16.02 -24.13 -2.00
CA ALA A 73 15.00 -24.22 -3.03
C ALA A 73 15.53 -23.88 -4.43
N GLN A 74 16.33 -22.82 -4.56
CA GLN A 74 16.94 -22.42 -5.83
C GLN A 74 17.87 -23.52 -6.36
N ILE A 75 18.77 -24.06 -5.52
CA ILE A 75 19.69 -25.13 -5.94
C ILE A 75 18.92 -26.38 -6.38
N ALA A 76 17.81 -26.72 -5.71
CA ALA A 76 16.98 -27.85 -6.13
C ALA A 76 16.29 -27.60 -7.47
N LEU A 77 15.80 -26.38 -7.74
CA LEU A 77 15.26 -26.02 -9.05
C LEU A 77 16.33 -26.12 -10.14
N ASP A 78 17.54 -25.61 -9.89
CA ASP A 78 18.66 -25.66 -10.82
C ASP A 78 19.06 -27.11 -11.14
N LYS A 79 19.13 -27.99 -10.13
CA LYS A 79 19.44 -29.42 -10.30
C LYS A 79 18.35 -30.19 -11.04
N LEU A 80 17.08 -29.82 -10.86
CA LEU A 80 15.96 -30.41 -11.58
C LEU A 80 15.78 -29.81 -12.98
N GLY A 81 16.57 -28.81 -13.36
CA GLY A 81 16.43 -28.08 -14.63
C GLY A 81 15.11 -27.30 -14.73
N ILE A 82 14.46 -26.99 -13.59
CA ILE A 82 13.16 -26.33 -13.55
C ILE A 82 13.38 -24.83 -13.52
N GLN A 83 13.10 -24.16 -14.62
CA GLN A 83 13.07 -22.70 -14.63
C GLN A 83 11.82 -22.20 -13.87
N PRO A 84 11.94 -21.25 -12.93
CA PRO A 84 10.80 -20.69 -12.19
C PRO A 84 9.69 -20.11 -13.10
N THR A 85 10.05 -19.72 -14.32
CA THR A 85 9.17 -19.18 -15.36
C THR A 85 8.51 -20.23 -16.24
N ALA A 86 8.89 -21.52 -16.16
CA ALA A 86 8.43 -22.56 -17.08
C ALA A 86 6.92 -22.86 -17.01
N ASN A 87 6.22 -22.45 -15.94
CA ASN A 87 4.77 -22.65 -15.79
C ASN A 87 3.93 -21.45 -16.25
N ILE A 88 4.56 -20.37 -16.70
CA ILE A 88 3.88 -19.21 -17.29
C ILE A 88 4.09 -19.35 -18.79
N PRO A 89 3.02 -19.45 -19.60
CA PRO A 89 3.16 -19.52 -21.05
C PRO A 89 3.99 -18.33 -21.51
N SER A 90 5.04 -18.64 -22.27
CA SER A 90 6.06 -17.66 -22.66
C SER A 90 5.66 -16.94 -23.95
N THR A 91 4.77 -17.55 -24.73
CA THR A 91 4.24 -17.01 -25.98
C THR A 91 2.73 -16.78 -25.90
N PRO A 92 2.18 -15.84 -26.69
CA PRO A 92 0.74 -15.66 -26.84
C PRO A 92 0.01 -16.93 -27.28
N GLU A 93 0.64 -17.77 -28.12
CA GLU A 93 0.07 -19.03 -28.62
C GLU A 93 -0.06 -20.08 -27.52
N GLU A 94 0.99 -20.28 -26.71
CA GLU A 94 0.94 -21.18 -25.55
C GLU A 94 -0.13 -20.72 -24.53
N ALA A 95 -0.25 -19.41 -24.34
CA ALA A 95 -1.25 -18.83 -23.45
C ALA A 95 -2.67 -19.01 -24.00
N TRP A 96 -2.84 -19.00 -25.32
CA TRP A 96 -4.10 -19.27 -25.99
C TRP A 96 -4.53 -20.73 -25.82
N ASP A 97 -3.63 -21.68 -26.07
CA ASP A 97 -3.92 -23.11 -25.91
C ASP A 97 -4.24 -23.48 -24.46
N GLU A 98 -3.47 -22.93 -23.50
CA GLU A 98 -3.75 -23.10 -22.08
C GLU A 98 -5.09 -22.45 -21.66
N LEU A 99 -5.48 -21.34 -22.29
CA LEU A 99 -6.78 -20.71 -22.04
C LEU A 99 -7.93 -21.61 -22.50
N ILE A 100 -7.81 -22.21 -23.69
CA ILE A 100 -8.78 -23.18 -24.24
C ILE A 100 -8.87 -24.42 -23.34
N ALA A 101 -7.72 -24.99 -22.95
CA ALA A 101 -7.66 -26.15 -22.06
C ALA A 101 -8.26 -25.84 -20.68
N ARG A 102 -8.04 -24.63 -20.16
CA ARG A 102 -8.57 -24.22 -18.85
C ARG A 102 -10.08 -23.99 -18.88
N ILE A 103 -10.61 -23.37 -19.95
CA ILE A 103 -12.05 -23.17 -20.11
C ILE A 103 -12.76 -24.53 -20.22
N SER A 104 -12.29 -25.42 -21.09
CA SER A 104 -12.85 -26.78 -21.20
C SER A 104 -12.77 -27.54 -19.88
N GLY A 105 -11.66 -27.42 -19.16
CA GLY A 105 -11.45 -28.07 -17.86
C GLY A 105 -12.46 -27.70 -16.77
N PHE A 106 -13.07 -26.51 -16.82
CA PHE A 106 -14.10 -26.10 -15.85
C PHE A 106 -15.42 -26.87 -15.98
N PHE A 107 -15.70 -27.45 -17.14
CA PHE A 107 -16.96 -28.15 -17.43
C PHE A 107 -16.84 -29.67 -17.36
N ILE A 108 -15.70 -30.21 -16.88
CA ILE A 108 -15.48 -31.64 -16.69
C ILE A 108 -16.01 -32.09 -15.32
N ASP A 109 -16.87 -33.10 -15.30
CA ASP A 109 -17.56 -33.64 -14.10
C ASP A 109 -16.60 -33.97 -12.92
N GLU A 110 -15.46 -34.61 -13.20
CA GLU A 110 -14.49 -35.01 -12.16
C GLU A 110 -13.89 -33.82 -11.40
N ASN A 111 -13.66 -32.72 -12.12
CA ASN A 111 -13.12 -31.49 -11.52
C ASN A 111 -14.15 -30.79 -10.64
N PHE A 112 -15.44 -30.89 -11.01
CA PHE A 112 -16.52 -30.25 -10.27
C PHE A 112 -16.71 -30.86 -8.88
N LEU A 113 -16.65 -32.20 -8.77
CA LEU A 113 -16.92 -32.93 -7.53
C LEU A 113 -15.88 -32.71 -6.42
N SER A 114 -14.63 -32.44 -6.78
CA SER A 114 -13.48 -32.36 -5.87
C SER A 114 -12.95 -30.94 -5.62
N SER A 115 -13.44 -29.95 -6.39
CA SER A 115 -12.89 -28.60 -6.36
C SER A 115 -13.53 -27.71 -5.30
N THR A 116 -12.70 -26.83 -4.71
CA THR A 116 -13.08 -25.71 -3.84
C THR A 116 -13.04 -24.38 -4.61
N HIS A 117 -13.08 -24.42 -5.94
CA HIS A 117 -13.03 -23.22 -6.77
C HIS A 117 -14.36 -22.44 -6.67
N PRO A 118 -14.34 -21.08 -6.63
CA PRO A 118 -15.56 -20.27 -6.54
C PRO A 118 -16.58 -20.54 -7.66
N LEU A 119 -16.10 -20.97 -8.83
CA LEU A 119 -16.95 -21.38 -9.96
C LEU A 119 -17.92 -22.51 -9.62
N VAL A 120 -17.62 -23.34 -8.62
CA VAL A 120 -18.54 -24.39 -8.18
C VAL A 120 -19.82 -23.79 -7.62
N GLY A 121 -19.76 -22.69 -6.87
CA GLY A 121 -20.95 -21.99 -6.37
C GLY A 121 -21.80 -21.46 -7.53
N HIS A 122 -21.15 -20.81 -8.49
CA HIS A 122 -21.80 -20.32 -9.72
C HIS A 122 -22.50 -21.44 -10.51
N LEU A 123 -21.80 -22.54 -10.80
CA LEU A 123 -22.36 -23.68 -11.54
C LEU A 123 -23.47 -24.40 -10.75
N SER A 124 -23.34 -24.49 -9.42
CA SER A 124 -24.35 -25.15 -8.58
C SER A 124 -25.70 -24.43 -8.62
N VAL A 125 -25.70 -23.09 -8.75
CA VAL A 125 -26.94 -22.32 -8.92
C VAL A 125 -27.51 -22.45 -10.33
N THR A 126 -26.66 -22.46 -11.37
CA THR A 126 -27.17 -22.56 -12.75
C THR A 126 -27.82 -23.91 -13.07
N LEU A 127 -27.39 -24.99 -12.41
CA LEU A 127 -28.00 -26.32 -12.53
C LEU A 127 -29.41 -26.43 -11.93
N ARG A 128 -29.83 -25.46 -11.10
CA ARG A 128 -31.16 -25.44 -10.44
C ARG A 128 -32.20 -24.61 -11.16
N ARG A 129 -31.76 -23.79 -12.11
CA ARG A 129 -32.66 -22.93 -12.88
C ARG A 129 -33.73 -23.78 -13.57
N THR A 130 -34.82 -23.17 -13.97
CA THR A 130 -35.85 -23.84 -14.78
C THR A 130 -35.87 -23.24 -16.17
N GLY A 131 -36.20 -24.06 -17.17
CA GLY A 131 -36.29 -23.62 -18.58
C GLY A 131 -34.93 -23.51 -19.28
N ASP A 132 -34.83 -22.58 -20.23
CA ASP A 132 -33.70 -22.51 -21.19
C ASP A 132 -32.37 -22.06 -20.58
N LEU A 133 -32.36 -21.63 -19.30
CA LEU A 133 -31.16 -21.14 -18.60
C LEU A 133 -30.49 -22.21 -17.73
N ILE A 134 -30.98 -23.46 -17.74
CA ILE A 134 -30.37 -24.59 -17.02
C ILE A 134 -28.94 -24.81 -17.50
N GLY A 135 -27.99 -24.86 -16.56
CA GLY A 135 -26.58 -25.14 -16.85
C GLY A 135 -25.85 -24.04 -17.63
N ARG A 136 -26.52 -22.92 -17.92
CA ARG A 136 -25.92 -21.76 -18.59
C ARG A 136 -25.32 -20.80 -17.58
N LEU A 137 -24.04 -20.47 -17.78
CA LEU A 137 -23.28 -19.57 -16.93
C LEU A 137 -22.89 -18.30 -17.71
N PRO A 138 -22.90 -17.10 -17.11
CA PRO A 138 -22.33 -15.91 -17.73
C PRO A 138 -20.81 -16.06 -17.89
N LEU A 139 -20.28 -15.79 -19.08
CA LEU A 139 -18.84 -15.91 -19.34
C LEU A 139 -17.99 -15.00 -18.44
N SER A 140 -18.51 -13.83 -18.08
CA SER A 140 -17.89 -12.88 -17.16
C SER A 140 -17.71 -13.42 -15.74
N ALA A 141 -18.53 -14.37 -15.29
CA ALA A 141 -18.37 -15.02 -13.99
C ALA A 141 -17.06 -15.83 -13.91
N ILE A 142 -16.65 -16.46 -15.03
CA ILE A 142 -15.37 -17.16 -15.14
C ILE A 142 -14.21 -16.19 -15.02
N ALA A 143 -14.28 -15.04 -15.71
CA ALA A 143 -13.28 -13.99 -15.61
C ALA A 143 -13.16 -13.46 -14.17
N ALA A 144 -14.28 -13.35 -13.46
CA ALA A 144 -14.30 -12.83 -12.10
C ALA A 144 -13.73 -13.82 -11.06
N CYS A 145 -13.84 -15.13 -11.30
CA CYS A 145 -13.43 -16.17 -10.36
C CYS A 145 -12.02 -16.69 -10.57
N ASP A 146 -11.56 -16.79 -11.83
CA ASP A 146 -10.29 -17.42 -12.16
C ASP A 146 -9.20 -16.39 -12.49
N VAL A 147 -8.25 -16.23 -11.57
CA VAL A 147 -7.12 -15.31 -11.75
C VAL A 147 -6.20 -15.77 -12.89
N LYS A 148 -6.08 -17.09 -13.13
CA LYS A 148 -5.21 -17.61 -14.18
C LYS A 148 -5.75 -17.27 -15.57
N VAL A 149 -7.07 -17.32 -15.78
CA VAL A 149 -7.72 -16.83 -17.02
C VAL A 149 -7.31 -15.39 -17.32
N ASN A 150 -7.42 -14.49 -16.33
CA ASN A 150 -6.98 -13.11 -16.51
C ASN A 150 -5.49 -12.98 -16.81
N THR A 151 -4.64 -13.78 -16.15
CA THR A 151 -3.20 -13.80 -16.41
C THR A 151 -2.89 -14.27 -17.84
N LEU A 152 -3.57 -15.30 -18.33
CA LEU A 152 -3.42 -15.79 -19.71
C LEU A 152 -3.85 -14.72 -20.72
N CYS A 153 -5.01 -14.08 -20.51
CA CYS A 153 -5.46 -12.97 -21.35
C CYS A 153 -4.45 -11.82 -21.40
N LYS A 154 -3.77 -11.51 -20.28
CA LYS A 154 -2.71 -10.48 -20.24
C LYS A 154 -1.45 -10.89 -21.01
N VAL A 155 -1.09 -12.17 -21.02
CA VAL A 155 0.03 -12.69 -21.81
C VAL A 155 -0.29 -12.62 -23.30
N ILE A 156 -1.52 -12.98 -23.69
CA ILE A 156 -2.00 -12.88 -25.07
C ILE A 156 -2.02 -11.42 -25.55
N ASN A 157 -2.58 -10.52 -24.74
CA ASN A 157 -2.61 -9.10 -25.04
C ASN A 157 -2.51 -8.26 -23.75
N PRO A 158 -1.42 -7.48 -23.55
CA PRO A 158 -1.23 -6.66 -22.35
C PRO A 158 -2.36 -5.63 -22.10
N LYS A 159 -3.12 -5.22 -23.13
CA LYS A 159 -4.28 -4.32 -22.97
C LYS A 159 -5.39 -4.94 -22.12
N ALA A 160 -5.47 -6.28 -22.04
CA ALA A 160 -6.46 -7.00 -21.23
C ALA A 160 -6.34 -6.71 -19.72
N GLU A 161 -5.23 -6.13 -19.26
CA GLU A 161 -5.12 -5.65 -17.87
C GLU A 161 -6.06 -4.46 -17.58
N TYR A 162 -6.36 -3.64 -18.59
CA TYR A 162 -7.13 -2.40 -18.48
C TYR A 162 -8.53 -2.53 -19.03
N ASP A 163 -8.72 -3.36 -20.05
CA ASP A 163 -10.00 -3.47 -20.76
C ASP A 163 -10.67 -4.82 -20.50
N PRO A 164 -11.71 -4.88 -19.63
CA PRO A 164 -12.46 -6.11 -19.38
C PRO A 164 -13.21 -6.61 -20.61
N LEU A 165 -13.53 -5.74 -21.60
CA LEU A 165 -14.18 -6.18 -22.83
C LEU A 165 -13.24 -7.02 -23.69
N LEU A 166 -11.96 -6.67 -23.72
CA LEU A 166 -10.96 -7.48 -24.39
C LEU A 166 -10.79 -8.85 -23.71
N VAL A 167 -10.84 -8.90 -22.37
CA VAL A 167 -10.85 -10.19 -21.64
C VAL A 167 -12.06 -11.03 -22.05
N LEU A 168 -13.25 -10.44 -22.06
CA LEU A 168 -14.48 -11.12 -22.48
C LEU A 168 -14.37 -11.63 -23.94
N SER A 169 -13.81 -10.83 -24.84
CA SER A 169 -13.58 -11.17 -26.25
C SER A 169 -12.65 -12.38 -26.41
N LEU A 170 -11.50 -12.35 -25.75
CA LEU A 170 -10.53 -13.46 -25.78
C LEU A 170 -11.15 -14.75 -25.22
N MET A 171 -11.88 -14.64 -24.10
CA MET A 171 -12.58 -15.77 -23.50
C MET A 171 -13.68 -16.33 -24.41
N TYR A 172 -14.45 -15.46 -25.07
CA TYR A 172 -15.55 -15.87 -25.95
C TYR A 172 -15.01 -16.71 -27.12
N ASN A 173 -13.94 -16.22 -27.74
CA ASN A 173 -13.28 -16.90 -28.85
C ASN A 173 -12.57 -18.18 -28.43
N ALA A 174 -11.94 -18.21 -27.26
CA ALA A 174 -11.36 -19.43 -26.70
C ALA A 174 -12.43 -20.47 -26.35
N ALA A 175 -13.56 -20.04 -25.79
CA ALA A 175 -14.70 -20.91 -25.48
C ALA A 175 -15.33 -21.53 -26.74
N LYS A 176 -15.39 -20.79 -27.87
CA LYS A 176 -15.82 -21.36 -29.17
C LYS A 176 -14.91 -22.48 -29.68
N GLN A 177 -13.64 -22.46 -29.32
CA GLN A 177 -12.65 -23.48 -29.70
C GLN A 177 -12.49 -24.58 -28.63
N SER A 178 -13.13 -24.42 -27.47
CA SER A 178 -12.98 -25.33 -26.34
C SER A 178 -13.78 -26.63 -26.54
N PRO A 179 -13.14 -27.80 -26.45
CA PRO A 179 -13.84 -29.07 -26.60
C PRO A 179 -14.83 -29.29 -25.44
N GLY A 180 -16.03 -29.79 -25.77
CA GLY A 180 -17.07 -30.12 -24.78
C GLY A 180 -17.85 -28.92 -24.23
N VAL A 181 -17.61 -27.71 -24.74
CA VAL A 181 -18.27 -26.47 -24.32
C VAL A 181 -19.03 -25.85 -25.49
N SER A 182 -20.18 -25.25 -25.22
CA SER A 182 -20.94 -24.46 -26.20
C SER A 182 -21.19 -23.05 -25.69
N VAL A 183 -21.17 -22.10 -26.62
CA VAL A 183 -21.36 -20.66 -26.36
C VAL A 183 -22.50 -20.17 -27.23
N SER A 184 -23.33 -19.27 -26.70
CA SER A 184 -24.40 -18.64 -27.48
C SER A 184 -23.83 -17.65 -28.53
N ASP A 185 -24.42 -17.64 -29.72
CA ASP A 185 -24.04 -16.69 -30.78
C ASP A 185 -24.66 -15.30 -30.58
N SER A 186 -25.75 -15.19 -29.82
CA SER A 186 -26.44 -13.93 -29.57
C SER A 186 -26.04 -13.27 -28.25
N ASN A 187 -25.64 -14.07 -27.26
CA ASN A 187 -25.42 -13.66 -25.87
C ASN A 187 -24.14 -14.30 -25.30
N PHE A 188 -23.60 -13.82 -24.17
CA PHE A 188 -22.35 -14.34 -23.59
C PHE A 188 -22.55 -15.52 -22.62
N TRP A 189 -23.47 -16.43 -22.96
CA TRP A 189 -23.71 -17.65 -22.19
C TRP A 189 -22.73 -18.75 -22.59
N ILE A 190 -22.20 -19.46 -21.60
CA ILE A 190 -21.36 -20.65 -21.76
C ILE A 190 -22.00 -21.83 -21.01
N GLN A 191 -22.00 -23.02 -21.62
CA GLN A 191 -22.56 -24.24 -21.04
C GLN A 191 -21.80 -25.48 -21.52
N SER A 192 -21.89 -26.57 -20.77
CA SER A 192 -21.40 -27.88 -21.22
C SER A 192 -22.23 -28.38 -22.41
N GLN A 193 -21.57 -29.00 -23.41
CA GLN A 193 -22.25 -29.69 -24.51
C GLN A 193 -22.89 -31.01 -24.06
N LYS A 194 -22.31 -31.64 -23.04
CA LYS A 194 -22.80 -32.90 -22.47
C LYS A 194 -23.54 -32.61 -21.17
N PRO A 195 -24.67 -33.26 -20.89
CA PRO A 195 -25.31 -33.18 -19.58
C PRO A 195 -24.36 -33.71 -18.51
N TYR A 196 -24.36 -33.06 -17.35
CA TYR A 196 -23.61 -33.50 -16.17
C TYR A 196 -24.15 -34.82 -15.64
N SER A 197 -23.28 -35.63 -15.03
CA SER A 197 -23.71 -36.86 -14.35
C SER A 197 -24.71 -36.59 -13.21
N PRO A 198 -25.65 -37.52 -12.94
CA PRO A 198 -26.58 -37.40 -11.82
C PRO A 198 -25.88 -37.18 -10.48
N GLU A 199 -24.74 -37.81 -10.26
CA GLU A 199 -23.94 -37.66 -9.04
C GLU A 199 -23.38 -36.24 -8.88
N ALA A 200 -22.94 -35.61 -9.98
CA ALA A 200 -22.46 -34.23 -9.97
C ALA A 200 -23.59 -33.24 -9.67
N VAL A 201 -24.77 -33.46 -10.25
CA VAL A 201 -25.97 -32.65 -9.97
C VAL A 201 -26.38 -32.80 -8.50
N ASP A 202 -26.48 -34.03 -7.98
CA ASP A 202 -26.84 -34.29 -6.58
C ASP A 202 -25.84 -33.65 -5.60
N LEU A 203 -24.55 -33.67 -5.91
CA LEU A 203 -23.53 -33.03 -5.08
C LEU A 203 -23.66 -31.49 -5.10
N ALA A 204 -23.92 -30.90 -6.26
CA ALA A 204 -24.22 -29.47 -6.39
C ALA A 204 -25.47 -29.09 -5.58
N LEU A 205 -26.46 -29.99 -5.55
CA LEU A 205 -27.69 -29.80 -4.81
C LEU A 205 -27.46 -29.85 -3.29
N LYS A 206 -26.58 -30.75 -2.81
CA LYS A 206 -26.23 -30.92 -1.39
C LYS A 206 -25.34 -29.81 -0.82
N ARG A 207 -24.47 -29.19 -1.63
CA ARG A 207 -23.53 -28.14 -1.17
C ARG A 207 -24.18 -26.80 -0.84
N TRP A 208 -25.48 -26.68 -1.01
CA TRP A 208 -26.21 -25.45 -0.78
C TRP A 208 -26.98 -25.52 0.53
N SER A 209 -26.75 -24.52 1.38
CA SER A 209 -27.57 -24.23 2.55
C SER A 209 -28.78 -23.41 2.09
N PHE A 210 -29.98 -23.95 2.32
CA PHE A 210 -31.22 -23.25 2.03
C PHE A 210 -31.38 -22.08 3.02
N THR A 211 -31.17 -20.85 2.57
CA THR A 211 -31.65 -19.66 3.28
C THR A 211 -33.02 -19.32 2.72
N SER A 212 -34.07 -19.63 3.50
CA SER A 212 -35.48 -19.39 3.13
C SER A 212 -35.83 -17.91 3.01
N ASP A 213 -34.98 -17.05 3.57
CA ASP A 213 -35.24 -15.62 3.70
C ASP A 213 -34.56 -14.83 2.57
N PRO A 214 -35.27 -13.90 1.93
CA PRO A 214 -34.70 -13.06 0.89
C PRO A 214 -33.56 -12.21 1.46
N VAL A 215 -32.39 -12.27 0.82
CA VAL A 215 -31.24 -11.46 1.22
C VAL A 215 -31.31 -10.12 0.49
N GLU A 216 -31.44 -9.04 1.26
CA GLU A 216 -31.38 -7.68 0.72
C GLU A 216 -29.94 -7.15 0.83
N VAL A 217 -29.39 -6.65 -0.28
CA VAL A 217 -28.02 -6.13 -0.34
C VAL A 217 -28.04 -4.72 -0.91
N LYS A 218 -27.44 -3.76 -0.20
CA LYS A 218 -27.27 -2.39 -0.68
C LYS A 218 -26.09 -2.28 -1.64
N ALA A 219 -26.32 -1.58 -2.73
CA ALA A 219 -25.34 -1.30 -3.78
C ALA A 219 -25.44 0.15 -4.25
N ILE A 220 -24.42 0.64 -4.95
CA ILE A 220 -24.37 2.02 -5.46
C ILE A 220 -24.30 2.01 -6.97
N LEU A 221 -25.28 2.65 -7.62
CA LEU A 221 -25.22 2.94 -9.04
C LEU A 221 -24.40 4.21 -9.25
N ILE A 222 -23.30 4.04 -9.97
CA ILE A 222 -22.44 5.11 -10.49
C ILE A 222 -22.92 5.41 -11.92
N PRO A 223 -23.59 6.54 -12.14
CA PRO A 223 -24.00 6.92 -13.49
C PRO A 223 -22.79 7.22 -14.37
N HIS A 224 -23.01 7.11 -15.67
CA HIS A 224 -22.01 7.39 -16.69
C HIS A 224 -21.63 8.88 -16.72
N GLU A 225 -22.63 9.77 -16.69
CA GLU A 225 -22.43 11.22 -16.66
C GLU A 225 -21.81 11.67 -15.34
N LEU A 226 -20.89 12.63 -15.39
CA LEU A 226 -20.21 13.15 -14.19
C LEU A 226 -21.12 14.03 -13.33
N GLU A 227 -22.08 14.71 -13.94
CA GLU A 227 -23.00 15.64 -13.27
C GLU A 227 -24.06 14.88 -12.45
N ASP A 228 -24.40 13.66 -12.87
CA ASP A 228 -25.39 12.84 -12.21
C ASP A 228 -24.93 12.36 -10.82
N GLU A 229 -25.84 12.45 -9.84
CA GLU A 229 -25.63 11.96 -8.49
C GLU A 229 -25.64 10.42 -8.41
N LEU A 230 -24.90 9.90 -7.43
CA LEU A 230 -24.88 8.48 -7.11
C LEU A 230 -26.24 8.04 -6.56
N LYS A 231 -26.73 6.86 -6.98
CA LYS A 231 -28.00 6.32 -6.48
C LYS A 231 -27.75 5.08 -5.64
N ILE A 232 -28.33 5.04 -4.45
CA ILE A 232 -28.31 3.83 -3.61
C ILE A 232 -29.45 2.92 -4.08
N LEU A 233 -29.13 1.67 -4.36
CA LEU A 233 -30.07 0.65 -4.81
C LEU A 233 -30.05 -0.53 -3.83
N THR A 234 -31.21 -1.13 -3.59
CA THR A 234 -31.31 -2.41 -2.89
C THR A 234 -31.51 -3.52 -3.91
N ILE A 235 -30.64 -4.52 -3.85
CA ILE A 235 -30.71 -5.75 -4.65
C ILE A 235 -31.37 -6.80 -3.78
N ASN A 236 -32.55 -7.26 -4.20
CA ASN A 236 -33.29 -8.29 -3.49
C ASN A 236 -32.94 -9.63 -4.13
N LEU A 237 -32.07 -10.40 -3.48
CA LEU A 237 -31.74 -11.75 -3.88
C LEU A 237 -32.87 -12.65 -3.41
N ARG A 238 -33.86 -12.82 -4.29
CA ARG A 238 -35.00 -13.72 -4.12
C ARG A 238 -34.75 -14.95 -5.00
N ASP A 239 -35.57 -16.00 -4.84
CA ASP A 239 -35.68 -17.12 -5.78
C ASP A 239 -34.38 -17.90 -6.15
N ASN A 240 -34.53 -19.01 -6.87
CA ASN A 240 -33.40 -19.86 -7.30
C ASN A 240 -32.62 -19.26 -8.50
N GLU A 241 -32.65 -17.94 -8.70
CA GLU A 241 -31.91 -17.30 -9.80
C GLU A 241 -30.45 -17.00 -9.42
N HIS A 242 -29.62 -16.80 -10.45
CA HIS A 242 -28.24 -16.38 -10.25
C HIS A 242 -28.21 -14.88 -9.92
N TYR A 243 -27.39 -14.47 -8.95
CA TYR A 243 -27.34 -13.07 -8.48
C TYR A 243 -27.10 -12.03 -9.59
N MET A 244 -26.37 -12.41 -10.65
CA MET A 244 -26.14 -11.53 -11.81
C MET A 244 -27.43 -11.20 -12.58
N GLY A 245 -28.50 -11.98 -12.44
CA GLY A 245 -29.85 -11.64 -12.92
C GLY A 245 -30.39 -10.39 -12.25
N TYR A 246 -30.37 -10.36 -10.92
CA TYR A 246 -30.77 -9.19 -10.14
C TYR A 246 -29.89 -7.95 -10.43
N VAL A 247 -28.60 -8.17 -10.64
CA VAL A 247 -27.68 -7.09 -11.06
C VAL A 247 -28.04 -6.56 -12.45
N ALA A 248 -28.36 -7.43 -13.41
CA ALA A 248 -28.76 -7.04 -14.76
C ALA A 248 -30.03 -6.19 -14.75
N GLU A 249 -31.03 -6.58 -13.95
CA GLU A 249 -32.27 -5.83 -13.75
C GLU A 249 -31.99 -4.39 -13.28
N LYS A 250 -31.09 -4.22 -12.29
CA LYS A 250 -30.72 -2.88 -11.78
C LYS A 250 -29.91 -2.05 -12.77
N LEU A 251 -29.19 -2.69 -13.69
CA LEU A 251 -28.46 -2.04 -14.78
C LEU A 251 -29.33 -1.81 -16.03
N THR A 252 -30.62 -2.16 -16.00
CA THR A 252 -31.54 -2.11 -17.16
C THR A 252 -31.10 -2.94 -18.35
N VAL A 253 -30.36 -4.02 -18.08
CA VAL A 253 -29.86 -4.97 -19.08
C VAL A 253 -30.84 -6.14 -19.18
N SER A 254 -31.16 -6.56 -20.41
CA SER A 254 -32.17 -7.61 -20.65
C SER A 254 -31.70 -9.02 -20.25
N ASP A 255 -30.40 -9.28 -20.26
CA ASP A 255 -29.83 -10.60 -20.00
C ASP A 255 -28.58 -10.52 -19.09
N SER A 256 -28.54 -11.35 -18.05
CA SER A 256 -27.41 -11.44 -17.10
C SER A 256 -26.06 -11.85 -17.70
N SER A 257 -26.05 -12.50 -18.87
CA SER A 257 -24.82 -12.78 -19.62
C SER A 257 -24.13 -11.52 -20.12
N GLN A 258 -24.87 -10.43 -20.32
CA GLN A 258 -24.32 -9.14 -20.73
C GLN A 258 -23.75 -8.36 -19.53
N VAL A 259 -23.85 -8.87 -18.29
CA VAL A 259 -23.22 -8.21 -17.14
C VAL A 259 -21.74 -8.57 -17.08
N LEU A 260 -20.88 -7.55 -17.13
CA LEU A 260 -19.45 -7.65 -16.90
C LEU A 260 -19.10 -7.37 -15.45
N VAL A 261 -17.94 -7.88 -15.04
CA VAL A 261 -17.45 -7.75 -13.67
C VAL A 261 -16.03 -7.20 -13.71
N SER A 262 -15.79 -6.11 -12.97
CA SER A 262 -14.44 -5.59 -12.80
C SER A 262 -13.61 -6.49 -11.89
N ARG A 263 -12.30 -6.23 -11.85
CA ARG A 263 -11.46 -6.75 -10.76
C ARG A 263 -11.95 -6.24 -9.40
N THR A 264 -11.58 -6.98 -8.35
CA THR A 264 -11.84 -6.60 -6.96
C THR A 264 -11.18 -5.26 -6.60
N ILE A 265 -11.93 -4.43 -5.87
CA ILE A 265 -11.52 -3.11 -5.37
C ILE A 265 -11.29 -3.21 -3.85
N GLY A 266 -10.24 -2.57 -3.35
CA GLY A 266 -9.92 -2.56 -1.91
C GLY A 266 -9.05 -3.74 -1.46
N LYS A 267 -9.29 -4.24 -0.25
CA LYS A 267 -8.51 -5.35 0.33
C LYS A 267 -8.88 -6.65 -0.40
N ALA A 268 -7.93 -7.59 -0.51
CA ALA A 268 -8.19 -8.89 -1.14
C ALA A 268 -9.28 -9.72 -0.43
N SER A 269 -9.63 -9.37 0.82
CA SER A 269 -10.70 -9.98 1.60
C SER A 269 -12.09 -9.38 1.36
N SER A 270 -12.18 -8.16 0.81
CA SER A 270 -13.46 -7.54 0.44
C SER A 270 -13.76 -7.86 -1.03
N GLU A 271 -14.88 -8.53 -1.34
CA GLU A 271 -15.25 -8.88 -2.73
C GLU A 271 -15.95 -7.74 -3.49
N ILE A 272 -15.70 -6.48 -3.09
CA ILE A 272 -16.28 -5.31 -3.73
C ILE A 272 -15.83 -5.23 -5.19
N ARG A 273 -16.81 -5.21 -6.10
CA ARG A 273 -16.61 -5.18 -7.56
C ARG A 273 -17.57 -4.20 -8.21
N LEU A 274 -17.23 -3.75 -9.42
CA LEU A 274 -18.12 -3.01 -10.29
C LEU A 274 -18.74 -3.96 -11.31
N TYR A 275 -20.05 -3.88 -11.43
CA TYR A 275 -20.85 -4.57 -12.43
C TYR A 275 -21.34 -3.58 -13.47
N PHE A 276 -21.21 -3.88 -14.75
CA PHE A 276 -21.59 -2.96 -15.82
C PHE A 276 -22.02 -3.73 -17.08
N ALA A 277 -22.68 -3.04 -18.01
CA ALA A 277 -23.20 -3.68 -19.21
C ALA A 277 -22.11 -3.91 -20.27
N ALA A 278 -22.10 -5.09 -20.87
CA ALA A 278 -21.36 -5.40 -22.08
C ALA A 278 -22.09 -4.83 -23.30
N PRO A 279 -21.37 -4.30 -24.30
CA PRO A 279 -21.91 -4.05 -25.62
C PRO A 279 -22.30 -5.36 -26.35
N SER A 280 -22.83 -5.25 -27.56
CA SER A 280 -23.29 -6.40 -28.36
C SER A 280 -22.19 -7.45 -28.62
N VAL A 281 -22.59 -8.72 -28.74
CA VAL A 281 -21.68 -9.86 -28.99
C VAL A 281 -20.85 -9.68 -30.26
N HIS A 282 -21.44 -9.15 -31.32
CA HIS A 282 -20.73 -8.87 -32.56
C HIS A 282 -19.55 -7.92 -32.34
N PHE A 283 -19.79 -6.80 -31.65
CA PHE A 283 -18.75 -5.83 -31.31
C PHE A 283 -17.63 -6.45 -30.46
N VAL A 284 -18.00 -7.23 -29.44
CA VAL A 284 -17.02 -7.89 -28.55
C VAL A 284 -16.23 -8.95 -29.32
N SER A 285 -16.84 -9.69 -30.23
CA SER A 285 -16.15 -10.72 -31.02
C SER A 285 -15.13 -10.16 -32.01
N ASP A 286 -15.33 -8.95 -32.51
CA ASP A 286 -14.44 -8.30 -33.48
C ASP A 286 -13.27 -7.56 -32.80
N MET A 287 -13.38 -7.21 -31.52
CA MET A 287 -12.29 -6.59 -30.76
C MET A 287 -11.03 -7.45 -30.65
N SER A 288 -11.14 -8.77 -30.66
CA SER A 288 -9.95 -9.64 -30.72
C SER A 288 -9.30 -9.69 -32.09
N LYS A 289 -10.03 -9.37 -33.17
CA LYS A 289 -9.55 -9.46 -34.56
C LYS A 289 -8.84 -8.17 -34.98
N ASN A 290 -9.27 -7.02 -34.48
CA ASN A 290 -8.70 -5.71 -34.79
C ASN A 290 -7.67 -5.28 -33.74
N VAL A 291 -6.48 -5.90 -33.75
CA VAL A 291 -5.34 -5.48 -32.90
C VAL A 291 -4.63 -4.23 -33.44
N LEU A 292 -4.93 -3.81 -34.67
CA LEU A 292 -4.46 -2.55 -35.26
C LEU A 292 -5.61 -1.74 -35.88
N ALA A 293 -5.69 -0.46 -35.48
CA ALA A 293 -6.55 0.60 -36.01
C ALA A 293 -8.04 0.57 -35.60
N CYS A 294 -8.34 1.29 -34.51
CA CYS A 294 -9.59 2.04 -34.40
C CYS A 294 -9.27 3.50 -34.05
N HIS A 295 -8.71 4.23 -35.03
CA HIS A 295 -9.03 5.64 -35.23
C HIS A 295 -10.01 5.66 -36.40
N GLY A 296 -11.29 5.64 -36.11
CA GLY A 296 -12.36 5.62 -37.09
C GLY A 296 -13.66 6.00 -36.42
N ASP A 297 -14.02 7.25 -36.60
CA ASP A 297 -15.28 7.90 -36.28
C ASP A 297 -16.46 7.09 -36.85
N GLY A 298 -17.36 6.61 -35.99
CA GLY A 298 -18.47 5.75 -36.40
C GLY A 298 -19.12 4.93 -35.27
N ASP A 299 -19.88 5.63 -34.41
CA ASP A 299 -21.11 5.13 -33.78
C ASP A 299 -21.05 3.90 -32.84
N ILE A 300 -20.52 4.08 -31.61
CA ILE A 300 -20.92 3.23 -30.47
C ILE A 300 -21.13 4.08 -29.21
N ASN A 301 -22.37 4.04 -28.73
CA ASN A 301 -22.94 4.71 -27.56
C ASN A 301 -22.33 4.29 -26.19
N CYS A 302 -21.13 3.72 -26.16
CA CYS A 302 -20.44 3.29 -24.94
C CYS A 302 -19.49 4.38 -24.48
N GLN A 303 -20.03 5.46 -23.94
CA GLN A 303 -19.21 6.46 -23.29
C GLN A 303 -18.55 5.86 -22.02
N VAL A 304 -17.30 6.25 -21.78
CA VAL A 304 -16.50 5.74 -20.66
C VAL A 304 -16.96 6.41 -19.36
N ASN A 305 -17.33 5.60 -18.38
CA ASN A 305 -17.66 6.08 -17.05
C ASN A 305 -16.37 6.39 -16.29
N LYS A 306 -16.01 7.67 -16.24
CA LYS A 306 -14.74 8.12 -15.68
C LYS A 306 -14.61 7.79 -14.18
N ARG A 307 -15.69 7.95 -13.40
CA ARG A 307 -15.72 7.65 -11.95
C ARG A 307 -15.49 6.17 -11.68
N ALA A 308 -16.28 5.30 -12.33
CA ALA A 308 -16.16 3.85 -12.21
C ALA A 308 -14.80 3.34 -12.70
N SER A 309 -14.31 3.92 -13.80
CA SER A 309 -13.02 3.57 -14.38
C SER A 309 -11.84 3.97 -13.49
N TYR A 310 -11.90 5.13 -12.84
CA TYR A 310 -10.86 5.57 -11.90
C TYR A 310 -10.78 4.69 -10.65
N ILE A 311 -11.95 4.33 -10.09
CA ILE A 311 -12.04 3.48 -8.90
C ILE A 311 -11.47 2.09 -9.18
N SER A 312 -11.99 1.41 -10.21
CA SER A 312 -11.53 0.08 -10.58
C SER A 312 -10.12 0.10 -11.15
N GLY A 313 -9.71 1.17 -11.83
CA GLY A 313 -8.51 1.28 -12.67
C GLY A 313 -8.53 0.37 -13.90
N GLN A 314 -9.73 0.02 -14.36
CA GLN A 314 -10.06 -0.62 -15.64
C GLN A 314 -11.00 0.32 -16.41
N THR A 315 -11.08 0.20 -17.73
CA THR A 315 -12.06 0.96 -18.52
C THR A 315 -13.45 0.38 -18.31
N ILE A 316 -14.35 1.18 -17.75
CA ILE A 316 -15.74 0.85 -17.48
C ILE A 316 -16.62 1.71 -18.37
N TYR A 317 -17.64 1.10 -18.98
CA TYR A 317 -18.53 1.74 -19.93
C TYR A 317 -19.95 1.84 -19.37
N GLY A 318 -20.63 2.94 -19.66
CA GLY A 318 -22.02 3.15 -19.22
C GLY A 318 -22.21 3.21 -17.70
N GLY A 319 -23.43 3.00 -17.24
CA GLY A 319 -23.73 2.92 -15.81
C GLY A 319 -23.07 1.70 -15.17
N ALA A 320 -22.53 1.86 -13.96
CA ALA A 320 -21.87 0.79 -13.23
C ALA A 320 -22.42 0.65 -11.80
N LEU A 321 -22.60 -0.57 -11.33
CA LEU A 321 -23.11 -0.90 -10.00
C LEU A 321 -21.95 -1.38 -9.12
N LEU A 322 -21.66 -0.65 -8.05
CA LEU A 322 -20.70 -1.05 -7.02
C LEU A 322 -21.40 -1.90 -5.96
N ALA A 323 -21.01 -3.16 -5.85
CA ALA A 323 -21.60 -4.12 -4.91
C ALA A 323 -20.57 -5.11 -4.37
N ASN A 324 -20.81 -5.63 -3.16
CA ASN A 324 -20.06 -6.73 -2.57
C ASN A 324 -20.92 -8.00 -2.59
N ILE A 325 -20.99 -8.63 -3.76
CA ILE A 325 -21.74 -9.88 -3.99
C ILE A 325 -20.83 -10.81 -4.77
N GLY A 326 -20.62 -12.04 -4.30
CA GLY A 326 -19.77 -13.00 -4.99
C GLY A 326 -19.63 -14.33 -4.26
N TYR A 327 -19.02 -15.31 -4.94
CA TYR A 327 -18.64 -16.58 -4.32
C TYR A 327 -17.15 -16.51 -3.95
N THR A 328 -16.83 -16.89 -2.72
CA THR A 328 -15.44 -16.89 -2.23
C THR A 328 -14.79 -18.27 -2.42
N ARG A 329 -13.48 -18.36 -2.19
CA ARG A 329 -12.73 -19.63 -2.27
C ARG A 329 -12.93 -20.56 -1.08
N ARG A 330 -13.44 -20.03 0.04
CA ARG A 330 -13.51 -20.76 1.31
C ARG A 330 -14.83 -21.50 1.44
N ASP A 331 -15.91 -20.90 0.95
CA ASP A 331 -17.27 -21.40 1.10
C ASP A 331 -17.98 -21.43 -0.25
N SER A 332 -18.81 -22.44 -0.49
CA SER A 332 -19.71 -22.49 -1.65
C SER A 332 -20.95 -21.59 -1.51
N GLU A 333 -21.02 -20.83 -0.42
CA GLU A 333 -22.09 -19.89 -0.12
C GLU A 333 -21.83 -18.53 -0.78
N LEU A 334 -22.92 -17.84 -1.09
CA LEU A 334 -22.87 -16.50 -1.66
C LEU A 334 -22.52 -15.50 -0.56
N HIS A 335 -21.42 -14.79 -0.72
CA HIS A 335 -21.01 -13.73 0.20
C HIS A 335 -21.64 -12.41 -0.21
N THR A 336 -22.25 -11.72 0.76
CA THR A 336 -22.92 -10.43 0.55
C THR A 336 -22.62 -9.46 1.68
N GLU A 337 -22.21 -8.24 1.36
CA GLU A 337 -22.13 -7.13 2.32
C GLU A 337 -22.73 -5.86 1.72
N ASP A 338 -23.33 -5.03 2.58
CA ASP A 338 -23.88 -3.75 2.19
C ASP A 338 -22.79 -2.75 1.78
N VAL A 339 -22.96 -2.15 0.60
CA VAL A 339 -22.14 -1.03 0.14
C VAL A 339 -22.96 0.25 0.27
N ASN A 340 -22.44 1.20 1.05
CA ASN A 340 -23.05 2.52 1.28
C ASN A 340 -22.15 3.65 0.75
N LEU A 341 -22.68 4.87 0.71
CA LEU A 341 -21.94 6.04 0.20
C LEU A 341 -20.61 6.25 0.94
N CYS A 342 -20.57 5.98 2.24
CA CYS A 342 -19.33 6.00 3.03
C CYS A 342 -18.26 5.05 2.44
N THR A 343 -18.61 3.82 2.07
CA THR A 343 -17.71 2.88 1.39
C THR A 343 -17.18 3.46 0.07
N TYR A 344 -18.04 4.08 -0.74
CA TYR A 344 -17.64 4.70 -2.01
C TYR A 344 -16.61 5.83 -1.79
N TYR A 345 -16.91 6.78 -0.90
CA TYR A 345 -16.01 7.90 -0.64
C TYR A 345 -14.72 7.49 0.08
N ARG A 346 -14.75 6.44 0.91
CA ARG A 346 -13.52 5.85 1.49
C ARG A 346 -12.64 5.20 0.42
N ILE A 347 -13.22 4.57 -0.60
CA ILE A 347 -12.45 4.02 -1.74
C ILE A 347 -11.77 5.16 -2.52
N LEU A 348 -12.47 6.27 -2.75
CA LEU A 348 -11.90 7.47 -3.39
C LEU A 348 -10.81 8.11 -2.52
N LEU A 349 -11.07 8.28 -1.22
CA LEU A 349 -10.10 8.82 -0.27
C LEU A 349 -8.81 7.99 -0.26
N GLY A 350 -8.90 6.66 -0.31
CA GLY A 350 -7.73 5.78 -0.40
C GLY A 350 -6.88 5.93 -1.66
N LYS A 351 -7.38 6.61 -2.69
CA LYS A 351 -6.59 6.97 -3.88
C LYS A 351 -5.75 8.22 -3.63
N LEU A 352 -6.09 9.06 -2.66
CA LEU A 352 -5.32 10.26 -2.34
C LEU A 352 -4.05 9.93 -1.53
N PRO A 353 -2.99 10.75 -1.64
CA PRO A 353 -1.73 10.54 -0.90
C PRO A 353 -1.90 10.55 0.63
N ASP A 354 -2.74 11.44 1.16
CA ASP A 354 -3.02 11.60 2.59
C ASP A 354 -4.16 10.69 3.09
N GLY A 355 -5.03 10.22 2.19
CA GLY A 355 -6.20 9.44 2.56
C GLY A 355 -5.87 8.12 3.27
N ASN A 356 -4.79 7.43 2.87
CA ASN A 356 -4.33 6.25 3.61
C ASN A 356 -3.81 6.58 5.02
N CYS A 357 -3.24 7.77 5.23
CA CYS A 357 -2.84 8.24 6.57
C CYS A 357 -4.09 8.35 7.46
N LYS A 358 -5.09 9.10 6.98
CA LYS A 358 -6.40 9.28 7.62
C LYS A 358 -7.09 7.96 7.97
N MET A 359 -7.24 7.07 6.99
CA MET A 359 -7.87 5.75 7.19
C MET A 359 -7.08 4.85 8.13
N SER A 360 -5.74 4.90 8.12
CA SER A 360 -4.92 4.06 9.00
C SER A 360 -5.02 4.43 10.47
N ARG A 361 -5.39 5.67 10.76
CA ARG A 361 -5.60 6.20 12.11
C ARG A 361 -7.08 6.21 12.52
N ASP A 362 -7.95 5.70 11.66
CA ASP A 362 -9.42 5.72 11.78
C ASP A 362 -9.96 7.13 12.11
N ALA A 363 -9.28 8.17 11.61
CA ALA A 363 -9.56 9.57 11.88
C ALA A 363 -9.52 10.32 10.55
N ILE A 364 -10.68 10.42 9.90
CA ILE A 364 -10.83 11.01 8.56
C ILE A 364 -10.82 12.53 8.66
N LEU A 365 -11.47 13.08 9.68
CA LEU A 365 -11.64 14.51 9.87
C LEU A 365 -10.51 15.12 10.70
N ALA A 366 -10.03 14.41 11.73
CA ALA A 366 -9.01 14.95 12.63
C ALA A 366 -7.58 14.80 12.10
N ALA A 367 -7.20 13.63 11.56
CA ALA A 367 -5.81 13.36 11.20
C ALA A 367 -5.40 14.01 9.87
N GLU A 368 -4.16 14.45 9.78
CA GLU A 368 -3.55 14.97 8.55
C GLU A 368 -2.22 14.24 8.27
N LEU A 369 -1.69 14.38 7.05
CA LEU A 369 -0.37 13.84 6.71
C LEU A 369 0.72 14.73 7.37
N PRO A 370 1.53 14.21 8.32
CA PRO A 370 2.54 15.03 8.98
C PRO A 370 3.63 15.51 8.02
N SER A 371 4.17 16.69 8.29
CA SER A 371 5.22 17.33 7.48
C SER A 371 6.65 16.79 7.76
N ALA A 372 6.84 16.13 8.90
CA ALA A 372 8.10 15.57 9.36
C ALA A 372 7.90 14.18 9.97
N TYR A 373 8.94 13.35 9.91
CA TYR A 373 8.94 12.02 10.49
C TYR A 373 9.83 11.99 11.74
N SER A 374 9.27 11.52 12.85
CA SER A 374 10.02 11.19 14.05
C SER A 374 9.68 9.77 14.49
N ARG A 375 10.71 8.93 14.67
CA ARG A 375 10.57 7.49 14.91
C ARG A 375 9.69 7.18 16.12
N PHE A 376 9.83 7.95 17.20
CA PHE A 376 9.21 7.62 18.49
C PHE A 376 7.81 8.21 18.65
N SER A 377 7.49 9.27 17.91
CA SER A 377 6.22 9.99 17.98
C SER A 377 5.29 9.70 16.80
N TRP A 378 5.79 9.12 15.70
CA TRP A 378 4.97 8.75 14.55
C TRP A 378 3.87 7.76 14.91
N LYS A 379 2.64 8.02 14.45
CA LYS A 379 1.46 7.17 14.64
C LYS A 379 0.84 6.75 13.31
N GLY A 380 0.30 5.53 13.27
CA GLY A 380 -0.28 4.93 12.06
C GLY A 380 0.73 4.19 11.19
N LEU A 381 0.42 4.02 9.91
CA LEU A 381 1.32 3.35 8.96
C LEU A 381 2.60 4.17 8.73
N SER A 382 3.74 3.49 8.57
CA SER A 382 5.00 4.18 8.29
C SER A 382 4.95 4.93 6.95
N PRO A 383 5.67 6.05 6.76
CA PRO A 383 5.71 6.77 5.49
C PRO A 383 6.03 5.87 4.28
N ARG A 384 6.94 4.92 4.44
CA ARG A 384 7.25 3.91 3.42
C ARG A 384 6.02 3.08 3.05
N ASP A 385 5.28 2.59 4.04
CA ASP A 385 4.11 1.75 3.80
C ASP A 385 2.94 2.56 3.23
N LEU A 386 2.80 3.83 3.64
CA LEU A 386 1.85 4.78 3.04
C LEU A 386 2.16 5.01 1.56
N LEU A 387 3.44 5.24 1.21
CA LEU A 387 3.86 5.43 -0.18
C LEU A 387 3.65 4.16 -1.01
N CYS A 388 4.01 2.99 -0.48
CA CYS A 388 3.73 1.71 -1.13
C CYS A 388 2.23 1.50 -1.35
N SER A 389 1.39 1.84 -0.37
CA SER A 389 -0.07 1.71 -0.47
C SER A 389 -0.66 2.68 -1.50
N PHE A 390 -0.19 3.93 -1.52
CA PHE A 390 -0.57 4.91 -2.54
C PHE A 390 -0.20 4.42 -3.95
N CYS A 391 1.06 3.98 -4.16
CA CYS A 391 1.50 3.42 -5.43
C CYS A 391 0.63 2.23 -5.85
N ARG A 392 0.33 1.28 -4.95
CA ARG A 392 -0.54 0.13 -5.27
C ARG A 392 -1.96 0.54 -5.62
N ASN A 393 -2.53 1.53 -4.93
CA ASN A 393 -3.89 2.04 -5.17
C ASN A 393 -4.00 2.79 -6.52
N GLN A 394 -2.95 3.53 -6.90
CA GLN A 394 -2.77 4.14 -8.22
C GLN A 394 -2.28 3.14 -9.28
N ARG A 395 -1.97 1.91 -8.84
CA ARG A 395 -1.41 0.81 -9.64
C ARG A 395 -0.08 1.16 -10.30
N LEU A 396 0.74 1.98 -9.66
CA LEU A 396 2.13 2.18 -10.01
C LEU A 396 2.97 0.98 -9.56
N SER A 397 4.22 0.90 -10.02
CA SER A 397 5.18 -0.07 -9.51
C SER A 397 5.51 0.22 -8.03
N GLU A 398 5.92 -0.79 -7.29
CA GLU A 398 6.36 -0.59 -5.90
C GLU A 398 7.57 0.37 -5.88
N PRO A 399 7.59 1.39 -5.00
CA PRO A 399 8.68 2.36 -4.97
C PRO A 399 10.01 1.69 -4.67
N LEU A 400 11.04 2.09 -5.42
CA LEU A 400 12.40 1.60 -5.24
C LEU A 400 13.17 2.57 -4.34
N PHE A 401 13.76 2.03 -3.27
CA PHE A 401 14.58 2.78 -2.33
C PHE A 401 16.04 2.36 -2.52
N ALA A 402 16.90 3.30 -2.90
CA ALA A 402 18.34 3.10 -2.97
C ALA A 402 19.00 3.87 -1.82
N VAL A 403 19.60 3.15 -0.88
CA VAL A 403 20.29 3.75 0.27
C VAL A 403 21.78 3.80 -0.03
N ASN A 404 22.35 5.00 0.03
CA ASN A 404 23.78 5.20 -0.14
C ASN A 404 24.41 5.44 1.24
N ARG A 405 25.48 4.69 1.53
CA ARG A 405 26.31 4.88 2.73
C ARG A 405 27.47 5.78 2.36
N VAL A 406 27.54 6.95 2.99
CA VAL A 406 28.63 7.91 2.82
C VAL A 406 29.59 7.73 4.00
N SER A 407 30.79 7.20 3.75
CA SER A 407 31.85 7.18 4.76
C SER A 407 32.37 8.59 4.97
N CYS A 408 32.60 8.97 6.23
CA CYS A 408 33.05 10.31 6.60
C CYS A 408 34.47 10.64 6.09
N ASP A 409 35.23 9.66 5.61
CA ASP A 409 36.59 9.83 5.09
C ASP A 409 36.67 10.72 3.84
N MET A 410 35.58 10.84 3.06
CA MET A 410 35.54 11.66 1.83
C MET A 410 35.20 13.14 2.06
N LEU A 411 34.59 13.50 3.21
CA LEU A 411 34.23 14.89 3.47
C LEU A 411 35.43 15.71 3.98
N THR A 412 36.41 15.07 4.59
CA THR A 412 37.66 15.71 5.01
C THR A 412 38.57 16.14 3.86
N SER A 413 38.43 15.58 2.66
CA SER A 413 39.22 16.01 1.49
C SER A 413 38.61 17.20 0.73
N ALA A 414 37.32 17.47 0.90
CA ALA A 414 36.63 18.55 0.19
C ALA A 414 36.72 19.91 0.90
N VAL A 415 36.96 19.93 2.22
CA VAL A 415 37.08 21.17 3.01
C VAL A 415 38.51 21.73 3.01
N SER A 416 39.48 21.01 2.43
CA SER A 416 40.88 21.47 2.35
C SER A 416 41.23 22.28 1.08
N SER A 417 40.28 22.61 0.20
CA SER A 417 40.57 23.29 -1.08
C SER A 417 40.13 24.75 -1.22
N GLU A 418 39.59 25.40 -0.18
CA GLU A 418 39.27 26.83 -0.23
C GLU A 418 39.78 27.56 1.02
N GLU A 419 41.05 27.99 0.97
CA GLU A 419 41.52 29.31 1.42
C GLU A 419 43.05 29.41 1.22
N ARG A 420 43.46 30.04 0.12
CA ARG A 420 44.82 30.58 -0.04
C ARG A 420 44.74 32.10 0.12
N GLY A 421 45.04 32.58 1.32
CA GLY A 421 45.38 33.97 1.62
C GLY A 421 46.59 33.98 2.57
N ALA A 422 47.70 34.54 2.12
CA ALA A 422 49.01 34.50 2.79
C ALA A 422 49.12 35.48 3.98
N LEU A 423 49.84 35.11 5.06
CA LEU A 423 51.07 35.80 5.54
C LEU A 423 51.71 35.14 6.82
N ALA A 424 52.95 34.67 6.63
CA ALA A 424 54.15 34.66 7.50
C ALA A 424 54.19 34.14 8.98
N LYS A 425 54.98 33.05 9.11
CA LYS A 425 56.20 32.83 9.94
C LYS A 425 56.13 32.27 11.40
N SER A 426 56.77 31.09 11.50
CA SER A 426 57.55 30.47 12.60
C SER A 426 56.80 30.06 13.87
N VAL A 427 56.89 28.83 14.39
CA VAL A 427 58.09 28.04 14.73
C VAL A 427 57.75 26.54 14.69
N GLU A 428 58.64 25.74 14.13
CA GLU A 428 58.62 24.27 14.18
C GLU A 428 58.77 23.78 15.63
N ASN A 429 57.92 22.86 16.07
CA ASN A 429 58.37 21.74 16.89
C ASN A 429 57.43 20.54 16.72
N GLN A 430 58.07 19.40 16.50
CA GLN A 430 57.55 18.15 15.97
C GLN A 430 56.55 17.47 16.91
N CYS A 431 55.37 17.11 16.39
CA CYS A 431 54.48 16.15 17.01
C CYS A 431 54.64 14.83 16.27
N THR A 432 55.31 13.88 16.91
CA THR A 432 55.55 12.52 16.43
C THR A 432 54.30 11.67 16.60
N ASN A 433 53.78 11.20 15.46
CA ASN A 433 52.99 9.97 15.25
C ASN A 433 52.00 9.58 16.37
N ASP A 434 50.81 10.20 16.37
CA ASP A 434 49.65 9.64 17.04
C ASP A 434 48.91 8.66 16.10
N VAL A 435 48.96 7.38 16.47
CA VAL A 435 48.17 6.29 15.90
C VAL A 435 46.69 6.62 16.10
N ILE A 436 45.99 6.81 14.98
CA ILE A 436 44.53 6.94 14.89
C ILE A 436 43.93 5.67 15.49
N ILE A 437 43.38 5.79 16.69
CA ILE A 437 42.45 4.80 17.22
C ILE A 437 41.13 5.08 16.53
N ASP A 438 40.67 4.12 15.72
CA ASP A 438 39.38 4.11 15.04
C ASP A 438 38.29 4.70 15.94
N LYS A 439 37.90 5.94 15.64
CA LYS A 439 36.55 6.41 15.95
C LYS A 439 35.65 5.52 15.10
N GLU A 440 34.68 4.84 15.73
CA GLU A 440 33.58 4.25 14.97
C GLU A 440 33.06 5.32 14.00
N ASN A 441 33.31 5.11 12.71
CA ASN A 441 32.78 5.95 11.66
C ASN A 441 31.26 5.94 11.82
N SER A 442 30.69 7.05 12.27
CA SER A 442 29.24 7.20 12.28
C SER A 442 28.79 7.18 10.84
N ASP A 443 28.25 6.06 10.40
CA ASP A 443 27.79 5.92 9.03
C ASP A 443 26.68 6.92 8.76
N ILE A 444 26.85 7.67 7.69
CA ILE A 444 25.89 8.66 7.23
C ILE A 444 25.17 8.07 6.03
N PHE A 445 23.84 8.06 6.06
CA PHE A 445 22.98 7.48 5.05
C PHE A 445 22.22 8.56 4.29
N THR A 446 22.11 8.41 2.98
CA THR A 446 21.13 9.11 2.13
C THR A 446 20.25 8.09 1.43
N CYS A 447 19.04 8.49 1.04
CA CYS A 447 18.11 7.60 0.35
C CYS A 447 17.51 8.28 -0.88
N GLU A 448 17.65 7.62 -2.03
CA GLU A 448 16.99 7.97 -3.27
C GLU A 448 15.72 7.12 -3.44
N VAL A 449 14.66 7.75 -3.95
CA VAL A 449 13.37 7.10 -4.19
C VAL A 449 13.02 7.21 -5.67
N LYS A 450 12.71 6.09 -6.30
CA LYS A 450 12.25 6.04 -7.69
C LYS A 450 10.87 5.43 -7.77
N ILE A 451 9.96 6.12 -8.46
CA ILE A 451 8.61 5.65 -8.74
C ILE A 451 8.48 5.46 -10.23
N CYS A 452 8.09 4.24 -10.61
CA CYS A 452 7.91 3.87 -12.00
C CYS A 452 6.43 3.64 -12.30
N SER A 453 6.07 3.91 -13.55
CA SER A 453 4.80 3.53 -14.16
C SER A 453 4.66 2.01 -14.21
N ARG A 454 3.48 1.54 -14.64
CA ARG A 454 3.23 0.11 -14.88
C ARG A 454 4.13 -0.48 -15.95
N LYS A 455 4.60 0.34 -16.89
CA LYS A 455 5.48 -0.04 -18.00
C LYS A 455 6.96 0.01 -17.62
N GLN A 456 7.28 0.17 -16.33
CA GLN A 456 8.64 0.37 -15.82
C GLN A 456 9.31 1.66 -16.32
N GLU A 457 8.52 2.64 -16.74
CA GLU A 457 9.02 3.97 -17.12
C GLU A 457 9.07 4.85 -15.87
N ILE A 458 10.15 5.60 -15.69
CA ILE A 458 10.34 6.41 -14.48
C ILE A 458 9.39 7.61 -14.51
N LEU A 459 8.59 7.78 -13.46
CA LEU A 459 7.67 8.91 -13.31
C LEU A 459 8.30 10.04 -12.51
N LEU A 460 8.90 9.66 -11.38
CA LEU A 460 9.44 10.57 -10.38
C LEU A 460 10.69 9.94 -9.76
N GLU A 461 11.75 10.74 -9.67
CA GLU A 461 12.93 10.45 -8.87
C GLU A 461 13.10 11.53 -7.81
N TYR A 462 13.44 11.11 -6.61
CA TYR A 462 13.78 11.98 -5.49
C TYR A 462 15.16 11.59 -4.95
N SER A 463 16.02 12.59 -4.79
CA SER A 463 17.32 12.42 -4.15
C SER A 463 17.37 13.27 -2.88
N ALA A 464 17.55 12.63 -1.73
CA ALA A 464 17.64 13.32 -0.45
C ALA A 464 18.89 14.23 -0.38
N ALA A 465 18.68 15.50 -0.06
CA ALA A 465 19.76 16.45 0.24
C ALA A 465 20.30 16.29 1.67
N HIS A 466 19.46 15.79 2.58
CA HIS A 466 19.81 15.59 3.99
C HIS A 466 20.39 14.20 4.20
N THR A 467 21.18 14.09 5.26
CA THR A 467 21.80 12.84 5.65
C THR A 467 21.34 12.41 7.04
N TRP A 468 21.31 11.09 7.28
CA TRP A 468 20.81 10.51 8.52
C TRP A 468 21.81 9.50 9.11
N SER A 469 21.80 9.36 10.44
CA SER A 469 22.65 8.39 11.16
C SER A 469 22.16 6.95 11.08
N LYS A 470 20.89 6.73 10.69
CA LYS A 470 20.27 5.42 10.58
C LYS A 470 19.61 5.26 9.21
N GLU A 471 19.87 4.13 8.57
CA GLU A 471 19.28 3.76 7.27
C GLU A 471 17.74 3.83 7.28
N SER A 472 17.10 3.32 8.33
CA SER A 472 15.64 3.36 8.44
C SER A 472 15.06 4.78 8.45
N ASP A 473 15.73 5.74 9.09
CA ASP A 473 15.26 7.12 9.14
C ASP A 473 15.40 7.80 7.77
N ALA A 474 16.45 7.47 7.02
CA ALA A 474 16.63 7.94 5.65
C ALA A 474 15.49 7.47 4.74
N ILE A 475 15.13 6.19 4.82
CA ILE A 475 14.04 5.62 4.01
C ILE A 475 12.69 6.28 4.36
N GLN A 476 12.38 6.42 5.65
CA GLN A 476 11.08 6.96 6.07
C GLN A 476 10.94 8.45 5.75
N ASN A 477 11.99 9.25 5.97
CA ASN A 477 11.96 10.67 5.62
C ASN A 477 11.89 10.89 4.11
N SER A 478 12.66 10.14 3.31
CA SER A 478 12.58 10.23 1.85
C SER A 478 11.20 9.82 1.32
N ALA A 479 10.60 8.76 1.86
CA ALA A 479 9.24 8.36 1.52
C ALA A 479 8.21 9.45 1.86
N LEU A 480 8.35 10.08 3.03
CA LEU A 480 7.46 11.16 3.45
C LEU A 480 7.57 12.39 2.54
N LYS A 481 8.79 12.79 2.15
CA LYS A 481 8.99 13.91 1.22
C LYS A 481 8.30 13.68 -0.13
N VAL A 482 8.39 12.46 -0.65
CA VAL A 482 7.69 12.09 -1.89
C VAL A 482 6.17 12.10 -1.71
N LEU A 483 5.65 11.60 -0.59
CA LEU A 483 4.22 11.65 -0.27
C LEU A 483 3.69 13.09 -0.14
N ILE A 484 4.41 13.97 0.57
CA ILE A 484 4.07 15.38 0.70
C ILE A 484 4.04 16.05 -0.68
N TRP A 485 5.04 15.78 -1.52
CA TRP A 485 5.05 16.30 -2.88
C TRP A 485 3.81 15.88 -3.69
N PHE A 486 3.41 14.61 -3.61
CA PHE A 486 2.14 14.17 -4.22
C PHE A 486 0.94 14.86 -3.58
N ASN A 487 0.89 14.96 -2.26
CA ASN A 487 -0.21 15.61 -1.56
C ASN A 487 -0.40 17.06 -2.02
N ASP A 488 0.69 17.81 -2.11
CA ASP A 488 0.70 19.20 -2.57
C ASP A 488 0.25 19.31 -4.04
N TYR A 489 0.71 18.39 -4.90
CA TYR A 489 0.26 18.34 -6.30
C TYR A 489 -1.25 18.11 -6.39
N PHE A 490 -1.77 17.11 -5.66
CA PHE A 490 -3.19 16.75 -5.68
C PHE A 490 -4.09 17.85 -5.08
N LYS A 491 -3.62 18.56 -4.05
CA LYS A 491 -4.33 19.72 -3.47
C LYS A 491 -4.43 20.91 -4.45
N GLN A 492 -3.46 21.05 -5.39
CA GLN A 492 -3.38 22.20 -6.28
C GLN A 492 -4.02 22.01 -7.68
N LEU A 493 -4.55 20.81 -7.98
CA LEU A 493 -5.17 20.43 -9.28
C LEU A 493 -6.30 21.36 -9.77
N ASN A 494 -6.82 22.22 -8.90
CA ASN A 494 -7.90 23.17 -9.22
C ASN A 494 -7.42 24.56 -9.65
N THR A 495 -6.12 24.87 -9.52
CA THR A 495 -5.56 26.11 -10.05
C THR A 495 -5.12 25.86 -11.49
N LYS A 496 -5.28 26.82 -12.42
CA LYS A 496 -4.83 26.76 -13.84
C LYS A 496 -3.30 26.57 -14.02
N MET A 497 -2.59 26.06 -13.01
CA MET A 497 -1.15 25.87 -12.87
C MET A 497 -0.66 24.46 -13.19
N ASP A 498 -1.48 23.58 -13.78
CA ASP A 498 -1.09 22.20 -14.15
C ASP A 498 0.22 22.10 -14.97
N LYS A 499 0.56 23.17 -15.71
CA LYS A 499 1.82 23.25 -16.49
C LYS A 499 2.99 23.92 -15.75
N LEU A 500 2.72 24.75 -14.73
CA LEU A 500 3.72 25.55 -14.03
C LEU A 500 4.40 24.79 -12.89
N TYR A 501 3.71 23.85 -12.24
CA TYR A 501 4.31 23.10 -11.12
C TYR A 501 5.30 22.01 -11.58
N LEU A 502 5.04 21.36 -12.73
CA LEU A 502 6.00 20.45 -13.35
C LEU A 502 7.24 21.16 -13.89
N SER A 503 7.21 22.49 -14.10
CA SER A 503 8.41 23.27 -14.46
C SER A 503 9.20 23.74 -13.24
N ASN A 504 8.59 23.80 -12.05
CA ASN A 504 9.20 24.28 -10.80
C ASN A 504 9.70 23.12 -9.91
N CYS A 505 10.23 22.06 -10.51
CA CYS A 505 10.92 21.02 -9.74
C CYS A 505 12.14 21.61 -9.02
N THR A 506 12.13 21.57 -7.69
CA THR A 506 13.33 21.84 -6.87
C THR A 506 14.44 20.86 -7.27
N ASP A 507 15.72 21.23 -7.10
CA ASP A 507 16.90 20.44 -7.49
C ASP A 507 16.89 18.96 -7.01
N SER A 508 16.10 18.63 -5.98
CA SER A 508 15.96 17.28 -5.42
C SER A 508 14.94 16.36 -6.13
N PHE A 509 14.04 16.89 -6.96
CA PHE A 509 13.00 16.12 -7.67
C PHE A 509 13.22 16.16 -9.18
N LYS A 510 13.15 15.00 -9.83
CA LYS A 510 13.13 14.87 -11.29
C LYS A 510 11.84 14.19 -11.72
N ILE A 511 11.08 14.84 -12.59
CA ILE A 511 9.77 14.36 -13.04
C ILE A 511 9.78 14.26 -14.55
N HIS A 512 9.13 13.22 -15.08
CA HIS A 512 8.88 13.05 -16.52
C HIS A 512 7.43 13.45 -16.85
N PRO A 513 7.15 14.68 -17.30
CA PRO A 513 5.80 15.26 -17.34
C PRO A 513 4.81 14.48 -18.19
N ASN A 514 5.23 14.03 -19.38
CA ASN A 514 4.35 13.36 -20.33
C ASN A 514 3.84 12.03 -19.77
N ILE A 515 4.75 11.26 -19.14
CA ILE A 515 4.42 9.95 -18.56
C ILE A 515 3.57 10.15 -17.30
N PHE A 516 3.91 11.16 -16.49
CA PHE A 516 3.14 11.52 -15.30
C PHE A 516 1.70 11.89 -15.64
N LEU A 517 1.48 12.81 -16.58
CA LEU A 517 0.15 13.23 -17.00
C LEU A 517 -0.64 12.07 -17.62
N GLN A 518 0.02 11.18 -18.36
CA GLN A 518 -0.62 10.00 -18.93
C GLN A 518 -1.11 9.03 -17.86
N GLU A 519 -0.30 8.73 -16.84
CA GLU A 519 -0.68 7.81 -15.76
C GLU A 519 -1.79 8.39 -14.87
N PHE A 520 -1.81 9.71 -14.65
CA PHE A 520 -2.82 10.38 -13.82
C PHE A 520 -4.00 10.99 -14.59
N ALA A 521 -4.09 10.79 -15.91
CA ALA A 521 -5.13 11.40 -16.76
C ALA A 521 -6.56 11.12 -16.26
N MET A 522 -6.85 9.89 -15.82
CA MET A 522 -8.16 9.52 -15.28
C MET A 522 -8.46 10.21 -13.96
N CYS A 523 -7.45 10.34 -13.10
CA CYS A 523 -7.54 11.08 -11.85
C CYS A 523 -7.91 12.54 -12.11
N LEU A 524 -7.16 13.17 -13.03
CA LEU A 524 -7.44 14.54 -13.46
C LEU A 524 -8.86 14.64 -14.00
N SER A 525 -9.33 13.73 -14.83
CA SER A 525 -10.69 13.80 -15.39
C SER A 525 -11.84 13.69 -14.37
N VAL A 526 -11.58 13.13 -13.19
CA VAL A 526 -12.56 12.99 -12.11
C VAL A 526 -12.52 14.20 -11.17
N TYR A 527 -11.34 14.79 -10.97
CA TYR A 527 -11.14 15.88 -10.02
C TYR A 527 -10.96 17.27 -10.66
N SER A 528 -10.68 17.36 -11.96
CA SER A 528 -10.50 18.63 -12.66
C SER A 528 -11.84 19.20 -13.07
N ASN A 529 -12.09 20.43 -12.61
CA ASN A 529 -13.24 21.21 -13.08
C ASN A 529 -13.04 21.57 -14.56
N THR A 530 -13.88 21.03 -15.44
CA THR A 530 -14.16 21.66 -16.73
C THR A 530 -14.83 23.00 -16.45
N GLY A 531 -14.04 24.07 -16.38
CA GLY A 531 -14.53 25.39 -16.03
C GLY A 531 -15.55 25.94 -17.03
N CYS A 532 -16.64 26.53 -16.53
CA CYS A 532 -17.31 27.70 -17.12
C CYS A 532 -18.30 28.31 -16.11
N ASN A 533 -18.05 29.58 -15.76
CA ASN A 533 -18.97 30.64 -15.29
C ASN A 533 -19.90 30.43 -14.08
N ASP A 534 -19.77 31.36 -13.13
CA ASP A 534 -20.82 31.97 -12.29
C ASP A 534 -22.27 31.50 -12.51
N SER A 535 -22.59 30.28 -12.07
CA SER A 535 -23.91 29.91 -11.54
C SER A 535 -23.79 28.51 -10.96
N GLY A 536 -24.24 28.32 -9.72
CA GLY A 536 -24.12 27.05 -9.03
C GLY A 536 -24.83 25.91 -9.75
N MET A 537 -24.14 24.80 -9.96
CA MET A 537 -24.70 23.46 -9.83
C MET A 537 -23.61 22.40 -9.77
N CYS A 538 -23.94 21.34 -9.04
CA CYS A 538 -23.11 20.27 -8.51
C CYS A 538 -22.22 19.55 -9.54
N SER A 539 -20.92 19.49 -9.29
CA SER A 539 -20.14 18.28 -9.59
C SER A 539 -20.44 17.26 -8.49
N SER A 540 -20.91 16.07 -8.86
CA SER A 540 -21.31 15.00 -7.92
C SER A 540 -20.14 14.38 -7.12
N VAL A 541 -18.91 14.64 -7.56
CA VAL A 541 -17.70 14.57 -6.75
C VAL A 541 -17.37 16.02 -6.43
N GLY A 542 -17.61 16.43 -5.19
CA GLY A 542 -17.19 17.76 -4.78
C GLY A 542 -15.67 17.82 -4.92
N PRO A 543 -15.09 18.92 -5.42
CA PRO A 543 -13.64 19.05 -5.40
C PRO A 543 -13.14 18.84 -3.97
N PHE A 544 -12.01 18.13 -3.80
CA PHE A 544 -11.21 18.24 -2.58
C PHE A 544 -10.67 19.67 -2.53
N ILE A 545 -11.51 20.64 -2.17
CA ILE A 545 -11.09 21.98 -1.85
C ILE A 545 -10.59 21.93 -0.41
N VAL A 546 -9.28 21.93 -0.26
CA VAL A 546 -8.65 22.27 1.01
C VAL A 546 -7.67 23.39 0.73
N ASP A 547 -7.89 24.48 1.46
CA ASP A 547 -7.16 25.75 1.52
C ASP A 547 -7.26 26.65 0.29
N THR A 548 -8.18 27.63 0.40
CA THR A 548 -8.06 28.94 -0.26
C THR A 548 -6.60 29.42 -0.13
N PRO A 549 -5.95 29.95 -1.19
CA PRO A 549 -4.58 30.44 -1.10
C PRO A 549 -4.49 31.43 0.06
N LYS A 550 -3.67 31.10 1.07
CA LYS A 550 -3.31 31.87 2.27
C LYS A 550 -3.71 33.36 2.16
N LYS A 551 -4.99 33.68 2.36
CA LYS A 551 -5.33 34.96 2.95
C LYS A 551 -4.91 34.77 4.39
N GLN A 552 -4.01 35.63 4.87
CA GLN A 552 -3.75 35.80 6.29
C GLN A 552 -5.08 36.14 6.97
N LEU A 553 -5.88 35.12 7.27
CA LEU A 553 -6.92 35.19 8.27
C LEU A 553 -6.30 34.45 9.44
N GLU A 554 -6.01 35.19 10.50
CA GLU A 554 -5.56 34.65 11.78
C GLU A 554 -6.58 33.58 12.20
N SER A 555 -6.25 32.31 11.94
CA SER A 555 -7.05 31.12 12.23
C SER A 555 -7.08 30.89 13.74
N THR A 556 -7.73 31.79 14.47
CA THR A 556 -8.06 31.59 15.88
C THR A 556 -9.38 30.83 15.93
N ALA A 557 -9.30 29.51 16.16
CA ALA A 557 -10.47 28.73 16.53
C ALA A 557 -11.11 29.43 17.75
N THR A 558 -12.34 29.93 17.59
CA THR A 558 -13.01 30.63 18.69
C THR A 558 -13.52 29.57 19.66
N LEU A 559 -12.73 29.31 20.71
CA LEU A 559 -13.04 28.34 21.75
C LEU A 559 -14.36 28.71 22.45
N THR A 560 -15.28 27.77 22.51
CA THR A 560 -16.42 27.87 23.41
C THR A 560 -15.96 27.36 24.77
N ARG A 561 -15.92 28.29 25.74
CA ARG A 561 -15.68 28.12 27.19
C ARG A 561 -14.89 26.85 27.59
N ILE A 562 -13.65 27.03 28.05
CA ILE A 562 -12.84 25.94 28.61
C ILE A 562 -13.47 25.41 29.91
N GLU A 563 -13.59 24.09 29.99
CA GLU A 563 -14.11 23.36 31.15
C GLU A 563 -13.02 22.44 31.73
N GLY A 564 -13.13 22.09 33.01
CA GLY A 564 -12.21 21.17 33.69
C GLY A 564 -11.08 21.86 34.49
N PRO A 565 -10.38 21.08 35.33
CA PRO A 565 -9.30 21.59 36.18
C PRO A 565 -8.05 21.89 35.35
N ASP A 566 -7.45 23.06 35.57
CA ASP A 566 -6.17 23.42 34.97
C ASP A 566 -5.02 22.72 35.71
N SER A 567 -4.30 21.86 35.00
CA SER A 567 -3.11 21.17 35.55
C SER A 567 -1.82 21.98 35.43
N GLY A 568 -1.81 23.06 34.65
CA GLY A 568 -0.60 23.82 34.30
C GLY A 568 0.35 23.13 33.31
N VAL A 569 0.03 21.91 32.86
CA VAL A 569 0.82 21.17 31.87
C VAL A 569 0.21 21.36 30.49
N PHE A 570 0.90 22.11 29.64
CA PHE A 570 0.46 22.43 28.28
C PHE A 570 1.28 21.66 27.24
N PRO A 571 0.66 21.24 26.13
CA PRO A 571 1.37 20.69 24.97
C PRO A 571 2.38 21.68 24.40
N SER A 572 3.58 21.21 24.05
CA SER A 572 4.64 21.99 23.41
C SER A 572 5.10 21.35 22.09
N HIS A 573 5.78 22.10 21.22
CA HIS A 573 6.28 21.56 19.95
C HIS A 573 7.19 20.34 20.17
N GLY A 574 6.94 19.27 19.41
CA GLY A 574 7.62 17.97 19.54
C GLY A 574 7.08 17.07 20.65
N SER A 575 6.16 17.56 21.49
CA SER A 575 5.50 16.72 22.50
C SER A 575 4.46 15.81 21.85
N LEU A 576 4.31 14.61 22.40
CA LEU A 576 3.25 13.68 22.02
C LEU A 576 2.05 13.92 22.94
N THR A 577 0.93 14.35 22.36
CA THR A 577 -0.29 14.69 23.09
C THR A 577 -1.38 13.65 22.82
N SER A 578 -2.02 13.20 23.88
CA SER A 578 -3.19 12.31 23.85
C SER A 578 -4.46 13.09 24.16
N ILE A 579 -5.44 13.00 23.27
CA ILE A 579 -6.74 13.68 23.38
C ILE A 579 -7.90 12.69 23.28
N SER A 580 -9.03 13.04 23.89
CA SER A 580 -10.34 12.50 23.53
C SER A 580 -11.08 13.55 22.71
N TYR A 581 -11.69 13.17 21.58
CA TYR A 581 -12.49 14.12 20.82
C TYR A 581 -13.70 13.47 20.15
N THR A 582 -14.67 14.32 19.84
CA THR A 582 -15.82 13.99 18.99
C THR A 582 -16.00 15.08 17.95
N ALA A 583 -16.21 14.69 16.69
CA ALA A 583 -16.54 15.58 15.59
C ALA A 583 -17.99 15.34 15.15
N SER A 584 -18.82 16.37 15.23
CA SER A 584 -20.25 16.30 14.91
C SER A 584 -20.66 17.35 13.89
N LEU A 585 -21.47 16.96 12.91
CA LEU A 585 -22.09 17.89 11.99
C LEU A 585 -23.42 18.37 12.58
N VAL A 586 -23.51 19.66 12.84
CA VAL A 586 -24.66 20.30 13.50
C VAL A 586 -25.42 21.13 12.48
N MET A 587 -26.73 20.95 12.41
CA MET A 587 -27.60 21.80 11.59
C MET A 587 -27.70 23.21 12.20
N LYS A 588 -27.79 24.26 11.38
CA LYS A 588 -27.86 25.66 11.86
C LYS A 588 -29.07 25.94 12.74
N ASP A 589 -30.17 25.23 12.52
CA ASP A 589 -31.38 25.27 13.35
C ASP A 589 -31.23 24.49 14.67
N LYS A 590 -30.10 23.81 14.88
CA LYS A 590 -29.79 22.91 15.99
C LYS A 590 -30.82 21.80 16.18
N ALA A 591 -31.62 21.47 15.17
CA ALA A 591 -32.66 20.45 15.26
C ALA A 591 -32.07 19.04 15.24
N LYS A 592 -30.94 18.84 14.56
CA LYS A 592 -30.24 17.55 14.45
C LYS A 592 -28.73 17.72 14.56
N ILE A 593 -28.09 16.73 15.18
CA ILE A 593 -26.65 16.59 15.34
C ILE A 593 -26.27 15.19 14.83
N TYR A 594 -25.35 15.12 13.88
CA TYR A 594 -24.84 13.86 13.34
C TYR A 594 -23.41 13.65 13.83
N LEU A 595 -23.19 12.63 14.66
CA LEU A 595 -21.85 12.26 15.11
C LEU A 595 -21.10 11.59 13.95
N LEU A 596 -20.02 12.22 13.47
CA LEU A 596 -19.24 11.71 12.34
C LEU A 596 -18.03 10.88 12.81
N GLU A 597 -17.34 11.34 13.85
CA GLU A 597 -16.10 10.73 14.33
C GLU A 597 -15.99 10.86 15.84
N SER A 598 -15.53 9.82 16.54
CA SER A 598 -15.37 9.83 17.99
C SER A 598 -14.20 8.96 18.40
N HIS A 599 -13.28 9.51 19.18
CA HIS A 599 -12.13 8.81 19.71
C HIS A 599 -11.95 9.12 21.19
N ASN A 600 -11.81 8.07 21.98
CA ASN A 600 -11.54 8.18 23.42
C ASN A 600 -10.08 8.50 23.70
N GLU A 601 -9.17 8.00 22.88
CA GLU A 601 -7.74 8.20 23.03
C GLU A 601 -7.10 8.30 21.64
N PHE A 602 -6.61 9.48 21.32
CA PHE A 602 -6.00 9.78 20.04
C PHE A 602 -4.71 10.55 20.26
N GLU A 603 -3.60 9.94 19.86
CA GLU A 603 -2.26 10.48 20.04
C GLU A 603 -1.74 11.12 18.75
N PHE A 604 -1.10 12.28 18.90
CA PHE A 604 -0.42 12.97 17.81
C PHE A 604 0.70 13.88 18.31
N GLU A 605 1.66 14.16 17.44
CA GLU A 605 2.79 15.03 17.74
C GLU A 605 2.46 16.49 17.40
N ILE A 606 2.66 17.38 18.37
CA ILE A 606 2.45 18.82 18.21
C ILE A 606 3.57 19.44 17.36
N GLY A 607 3.22 20.28 16.39
CA GLY A 607 4.14 21.01 15.52
C GLY A 607 4.46 20.33 14.21
N THR A 608 3.99 19.10 13.99
CA THR A 608 4.26 18.36 12.76
C THR A 608 3.14 18.49 11.73
N GLY A 609 1.97 19.05 12.10
CA GLY A 609 0.78 19.06 11.26
C GLY A 609 0.13 17.68 11.15
N ALA A 610 0.21 16.88 12.22
CA ALA A 610 -0.38 15.53 12.27
C ALA A 610 -1.91 15.53 12.42
N VAL A 611 -2.51 16.69 12.70
CA VAL A 611 -3.96 16.93 12.76
C VAL A 611 -4.30 18.25 12.08
N SER A 612 -5.59 18.53 11.91
CA SER A 612 -6.04 19.83 11.38
C SER A 612 -5.53 21.01 12.21
N ASN A 613 -5.17 22.11 11.54
CA ASN A 613 -4.59 23.29 12.21
C ASN A 613 -5.49 23.86 13.31
N GLN A 614 -6.82 23.82 13.11
CA GLN A 614 -7.79 24.29 14.09
C GLN A 614 -7.84 23.39 15.34
N LEU A 615 -7.73 22.07 15.16
CA LEU A 615 -7.66 21.12 16.26
C LEU A 615 -6.36 21.25 17.04
N GLU A 616 -5.22 21.35 16.36
CA GLU A 616 -3.92 21.55 17.02
C GLU A 616 -3.87 22.88 17.80
N SER A 617 -4.39 23.96 17.20
CA SER A 617 -4.49 25.27 17.86
C SER A 617 -5.41 25.26 19.08
N CYS A 618 -6.50 24.49 19.05
CA CYS A 618 -7.36 24.28 20.21
C CYS A 618 -6.61 23.53 21.32
N VAL A 619 -5.98 22.39 21.00
CA VAL A 619 -5.30 21.52 21.96
C VAL A 619 -4.13 22.21 22.65
N THR A 620 -3.36 23.03 21.93
CA THR A 620 -2.23 23.81 22.49
C THR A 620 -2.65 24.90 23.48
N GLN A 621 -3.93 25.29 23.50
CA GLN A 621 -4.48 26.24 24.48
C GLN A 621 -5.07 25.56 25.72
N LEU A 622 -5.16 24.22 25.72
CA LEU A 622 -5.72 23.43 26.82
C LEU A 622 -4.59 22.79 27.63
N SER A 623 -4.74 22.77 28.96
CA SER A 623 -3.91 21.94 29.82
C SER A 623 -4.51 20.55 30.03
N VAL A 624 -3.70 19.62 30.54
CA VAL A 624 -4.16 18.25 30.81
C VAL A 624 -5.39 18.27 31.73
N ASN A 625 -6.41 17.50 31.33
CA ASN A 625 -7.77 17.40 31.90
C ASN A 625 -8.76 18.51 31.56
N GLN A 626 -8.35 19.54 30.81
CA GLN A 626 -9.29 20.53 30.28
C GLN A 626 -9.99 20.03 29.01
N ALA A 627 -11.21 20.50 28.82
CA ALA A 627 -12.01 20.26 27.62
C ALA A 627 -12.53 21.58 27.04
N ALA A 628 -12.71 21.62 25.74
CA ALA A 628 -13.36 22.73 25.05
C ALA A 628 -14.06 22.24 23.79
N CYS A 629 -15.03 23.03 23.34
CA CYS A 629 -15.63 22.86 22.03
C CYS A 629 -15.20 24.00 21.11
N PHE A 630 -15.19 23.76 19.81
CA PHE A 630 -14.99 24.80 18.81
C PHE A 630 -15.67 24.43 17.50
N ILE A 631 -16.01 25.46 16.72
CA ILE A 631 -16.56 25.29 15.38
C ILE A 631 -15.38 25.28 14.41
N ALA A 632 -15.26 24.21 13.63
CA ALA A 632 -14.26 24.05 12.60
C ALA A 632 -14.77 24.51 11.23
N GLU A 633 -13.85 24.77 10.31
CA GLU A 633 -14.18 24.95 8.91
C GLU A 633 -14.80 23.66 8.36
N LEU A 634 -15.85 23.81 7.53
CA LEU A 634 -16.57 22.68 6.99
C LEU A 634 -15.71 22.00 5.91
N PRO A 635 -15.32 20.72 6.09
CA PRO A 635 -14.52 20.02 5.09
C PRO A 635 -15.34 19.73 3.82
N PRO A 636 -14.68 19.37 2.70
CA PRO A 636 -15.36 18.89 1.51
C PRO A 636 -16.40 17.80 1.80
N ARG A 637 -17.51 17.84 1.06
CA ARG A 637 -18.63 16.89 1.20
C ARG A 637 -18.17 15.44 1.12
N ASP A 638 -17.18 15.16 0.27
CA ASP A 638 -16.60 13.84 0.11
C ASP A 638 -15.95 13.30 1.41
N LEU A 639 -15.26 14.16 2.17
CA LEU A 639 -14.68 13.79 3.47
C LEU A 639 -15.78 13.60 4.53
N ILE A 640 -16.80 14.46 4.53
CA ILE A 640 -17.97 14.31 5.42
C ILE A 640 -18.64 12.96 5.17
N LEU A 641 -18.91 12.62 3.91
CA LEU A 641 -19.57 11.36 3.54
C LEU A 641 -18.68 10.13 3.80
N ALA A 642 -17.35 10.25 3.69
CA ALA A 642 -16.41 9.21 4.09
C ALA A 642 -16.38 8.97 5.61
N ALA A 643 -16.63 9.99 6.42
CA ALA A 643 -16.73 9.90 7.88
C ALA A 643 -18.14 9.48 8.35
N ALA A 644 -19.18 9.83 7.59
CA ALA A 644 -20.60 9.73 7.95
C ALA A 644 -21.15 8.32 8.26
N SER A 645 -20.36 7.25 8.16
CA SER A 645 -20.75 5.86 8.44
C SER A 645 -22.22 5.56 8.07
N GLU A 646 -23.09 5.41 9.08
CA GLU A 646 -24.52 5.07 8.96
C GLU A 646 -25.39 6.22 8.40
N PHE A 647 -25.00 7.47 8.66
CA PHE A 647 -25.75 8.67 8.27
C PHE A 647 -25.47 9.15 6.84
N SER A 648 -24.62 8.45 6.09
CA SER A 648 -24.18 8.86 4.75
C SER A 648 -25.34 9.11 3.77
N HIS A 649 -26.46 8.39 3.91
CA HIS A 649 -27.68 8.60 3.11
C HIS A 649 -28.49 9.83 3.54
N GLU A 650 -28.63 10.10 4.85
CA GLU A 650 -29.33 11.31 5.30
C GLU A 650 -28.53 12.55 4.93
N LEU A 651 -27.21 12.49 5.09
CA LEU A 651 -26.28 13.57 4.80
C LEU A 651 -26.08 13.84 3.31
N SER A 652 -26.38 12.88 2.44
CA SER A 652 -26.35 13.15 1.00
C SER A 652 -27.40 14.20 0.61
N ASN A 653 -28.50 14.35 1.33
CA ASN A 653 -29.54 15.32 0.96
C ASN A 653 -29.40 16.66 1.71
N VAL A 654 -28.41 16.78 2.59
CA VAL A 654 -28.18 17.99 3.39
C VAL A 654 -27.32 18.97 2.62
N SER A 655 -27.78 20.21 2.50
CA SER A 655 -26.99 21.30 1.91
C SER A 655 -25.86 21.73 2.85
N SER A 656 -24.65 21.87 2.32
CA SER A 656 -23.47 22.36 3.05
C SER A 656 -23.67 23.76 3.66
N GLU A 657 -24.58 24.57 3.11
CA GLU A 657 -24.87 25.91 3.63
C GLU A 657 -25.70 25.90 4.92
N SER A 658 -26.30 24.75 5.26
CA SER A 658 -27.22 24.60 6.39
C SER A 658 -26.60 23.96 7.63
N CYS A 659 -25.30 23.64 7.60
CA CYS A 659 -24.61 22.94 8.67
C CYS A 659 -23.25 23.56 9.01
N PHE A 660 -22.70 23.18 10.16
CA PHE A 660 -21.33 23.50 10.59
C PHE A 660 -20.73 22.30 11.33
N LEU A 661 -19.41 22.20 11.32
CA LEU A 661 -18.68 21.13 12.00
C LEU A 661 -18.28 21.59 13.41
N GLU A 662 -18.68 20.85 14.43
CA GLU A 662 -18.32 21.10 15.83
C GLU A 662 -17.40 19.99 16.34
N PHE A 663 -16.26 20.39 16.92
CA PHE A 663 -15.38 19.51 17.66
C PHE A 663 -15.55 19.75 19.15
N SER A 664 -15.64 18.67 19.91
CA SER A 664 -15.47 18.67 21.36
C SER A 664 -14.21 17.89 21.67
N VAL A 665 -13.29 18.48 22.42
CA VAL A 665 -11.94 17.94 22.66
C VAL A 665 -11.60 18.02 24.13
N LYS A 666 -10.93 17.00 24.66
CA LYS A 666 -10.37 16.95 26.00
C LYS A 666 -8.92 16.48 25.95
N VAL A 667 -8.00 17.19 26.60
CA VAL A 667 -6.60 16.77 26.72
C VAL A 667 -6.46 15.76 27.85
N LEU A 668 -5.89 14.60 27.56
CA LEU A 668 -5.74 13.49 28.52
C LEU A 668 -4.33 13.40 29.08
N GLN A 669 -3.32 13.53 28.21
CA GLN A 669 -1.93 13.37 28.58
C GLN A 669 -1.02 14.14 27.62
N VAL A 670 0.10 14.65 28.13
CA VAL A 670 1.19 15.22 27.34
C VAL A 670 2.47 14.50 27.72
N THR A 671 3.21 14.03 26.73
CA THR A 671 4.53 13.42 26.89
C THR A 671 5.57 14.33 26.26
N GLU A 672 6.60 14.70 27.03
CA GLU A 672 7.67 15.58 26.57
C GLU A 672 8.42 15.01 25.36
N PRO A 673 9.00 15.87 24.50
CA PRO A 673 9.80 15.43 23.37
C PRO A 673 10.94 14.49 23.80
N LEU A 674 11.07 13.35 23.12
CA LEU A 674 12.16 12.41 23.41
C LEU A 674 13.46 12.92 22.79
N GLU A 675 14.47 13.15 23.64
CA GLU A 675 15.82 13.52 23.20
C GLU A 675 16.68 12.26 23.02
N ASP A 676 17.26 12.10 21.83
CA ASP A 676 18.29 11.08 21.60
C ASP A 676 19.53 11.46 22.42
N ARG A 677 19.90 10.60 23.38
CA ARG A 677 21.11 10.80 24.19
C ARG A 677 22.35 10.65 23.31
N MET A 678 22.86 11.75 22.80
CA MET A 678 24.14 11.79 22.10
C MET A 678 25.29 11.78 23.11
N GLU A 679 26.12 10.74 23.09
CA GLU A 679 27.31 10.69 23.93
C GLU A 679 28.37 11.65 23.39
N LYS A 680 28.61 12.76 24.10
CA LYS A 680 29.69 13.68 23.80
C LYS A 680 30.92 13.34 24.64
N ALA A 681 32.09 13.25 24.00
CA ALA A 681 33.36 13.19 24.72
C ALA A 681 33.61 14.54 25.43
N LEU A 682 33.36 14.60 26.74
CA LEU A 682 33.53 15.81 27.55
C LEU A 682 35.01 16.10 27.88
N PHE A 683 35.87 15.10 27.76
CA PHE A 683 37.29 15.17 28.14
C PHE A 683 38.17 14.86 26.92
N SER A 684 39.27 15.60 26.77
CA SER A 684 40.31 15.32 25.78
C SER A 684 41.67 15.16 26.48
N PRO A 685 42.26 13.94 26.52
CA PRO A 685 41.70 12.68 25.99
C PRO A 685 40.47 12.20 26.79
N PRO A 686 39.67 11.24 26.29
CA PRO A 686 38.50 10.72 27.01
C PRO A 686 38.85 10.25 28.42
N LEU A 687 37.95 10.43 29.39
CA LEU A 687 38.22 10.11 30.80
C LEU A 687 38.62 8.63 30.99
N SER A 688 38.07 7.73 30.18
CA SER A 688 38.47 6.32 30.14
C SER A 688 39.95 6.16 29.77
N LYS A 689 40.47 6.96 28.83
CA LYS A 689 41.88 6.98 28.42
C LYS A 689 42.77 7.63 29.48
N GLN A 690 42.34 8.73 30.11
CA GLN A 690 43.09 9.38 31.19
C GLN A 690 43.31 8.45 32.40
N ARG A 691 42.26 7.73 32.82
CA ARG A 691 42.35 6.76 33.93
C ARG A 691 43.35 5.65 33.63
N VAL A 692 43.41 5.21 32.38
CA VAL A 692 44.37 4.21 31.93
C VAL A 692 45.79 4.78 31.97
N GLU A 693 46.02 5.96 31.41
CA GLU A 693 47.34 6.61 31.39
C GLU A 693 47.89 6.84 32.80
N PHE A 694 47.06 7.35 33.71
CA PHE A 694 47.41 7.55 35.11
C PHE A 694 47.84 6.24 35.80
N ALA A 695 47.06 5.16 35.59
CA ALA A 695 47.39 3.86 36.16
C ALA A 695 48.70 3.30 35.58
N VAL A 696 48.93 3.42 34.27
CA VAL A 696 50.17 3.00 33.61
C VAL A 696 51.38 3.75 34.16
N GLN A 697 51.25 5.06 34.39
CA GLN A 697 52.33 5.87 34.96
C GLN A 697 52.77 5.35 36.32
N HIS A 698 51.83 5.13 37.26
CA HIS A 698 52.17 4.62 38.59
C HIS A 698 52.72 3.18 38.58
N ILE A 699 52.22 2.32 37.69
CA ILE A 699 52.79 0.95 37.54
C ILE A 699 54.25 1.03 37.12
N ASN A 700 54.59 1.93 36.19
CA ASN A 700 55.97 2.14 35.73
C ASN A 700 56.86 2.70 36.84
N GLU A 701 56.36 3.63 37.66
CA GLU A 701 57.09 4.23 38.78
C GLU A 701 57.39 3.22 39.90
N LEU A 702 56.49 2.26 40.13
CA LEU A 702 56.59 1.31 41.25
C LEU A 702 57.33 -0.01 40.91
N HIS A 703 57.77 -0.20 39.66
CA HIS A 703 58.48 -1.39 39.19
C HIS A 703 57.82 -2.74 39.60
N ALA A 704 56.50 -2.80 39.55
CA ALA A 704 55.76 -3.99 39.99
C ALA A 704 56.04 -5.22 39.11
N THR A 705 56.28 -6.37 39.73
CA THR A 705 56.53 -7.66 39.03
C THR A 705 55.25 -8.43 38.69
N THR A 706 54.16 -8.15 39.42
CA THR A 706 52.84 -8.77 39.20
C THR A 706 51.76 -7.71 39.29
N LEU A 707 50.75 -7.81 38.41
CA LEU A 707 49.61 -6.89 38.37
C LEU A 707 48.32 -7.71 38.37
N VAL A 708 47.42 -7.42 39.31
CA VAL A 708 46.10 -8.07 39.39
C VAL A 708 45.06 -7.04 38.97
N ASN A 709 44.38 -7.28 37.84
CA ASN A 709 43.24 -6.47 37.44
C ASN A 709 41.96 -7.07 38.01
N SER A 710 41.24 -6.32 38.86
CA SER A 710 39.90 -6.73 39.30
C SER A 710 38.91 -6.63 38.13
N PRO A 711 37.96 -7.59 37.97
CA PRO A 711 37.08 -7.71 36.81
C PRO A 711 36.10 -6.54 36.59
N SER A 712 36.10 -5.54 37.48
CA SER A 712 35.29 -4.32 37.39
C SER A 712 35.82 -3.27 36.39
N PHE A 713 37.03 -3.44 35.84
CA PHE A 713 37.57 -2.55 34.80
C PHE A 713 37.53 -3.25 33.44
N SER A 714 36.98 -2.56 32.43
CA SER A 714 36.94 -3.06 31.06
C SER A 714 38.35 -3.36 30.52
N CYS A 715 38.42 -4.27 29.54
CA CYS A 715 39.63 -4.72 28.84
C CYS A 715 40.63 -3.65 28.31
N PRO A 716 40.27 -2.35 28.07
CA PRO A 716 41.21 -1.36 27.55
C PRO A 716 42.45 -1.08 28.41
N LEU A 717 42.35 -1.22 29.75
CA LEU A 717 43.49 -1.03 30.66
C LEU A 717 44.57 -2.08 30.40
N PHE A 718 44.18 -3.35 30.31
CA PHE A 718 45.07 -4.48 30.12
C PHE A 718 45.70 -4.48 28.71
N MET A 719 44.92 -4.18 27.67
CA MET A 719 45.42 -4.10 26.30
C MET A 719 46.46 -2.99 26.12
N LYS A 720 46.24 -1.79 26.69
CA LYS A 720 47.22 -0.70 26.61
C LYS A 720 48.48 -0.94 27.42
N ILE A 721 48.37 -1.58 28.59
CA ILE A 721 49.53 -1.99 29.38
C ILE A 721 50.40 -2.96 28.57
N ILE A 722 49.79 -3.94 27.90
CA ILE A 722 50.51 -4.91 27.05
C ILE A 722 51.14 -4.22 25.82
N SER A 723 50.41 -3.38 25.08
CA SER A 723 50.97 -2.67 23.92
C SER A 723 52.17 -1.80 24.30
N PHE A 724 52.16 -1.15 25.46
CA PHE A 724 53.26 -0.31 25.92
C PHE A 724 54.49 -1.12 26.38
N LEU A 725 54.27 -2.29 27.00
CA LEU A 725 55.34 -3.22 27.40
C LEU A 725 56.01 -3.90 26.20
N ILE A 726 55.25 -4.28 25.17
CA ILE A 726 55.80 -4.93 23.96
C ILE A 726 56.69 -3.98 23.13
N VAL A 727 56.32 -2.70 23.01
CA VAL A 727 57.12 -1.71 22.26
C VAL A 727 58.50 -1.47 22.90
N LYS A 728 58.62 -1.61 24.23
CA LYS A 728 59.89 -1.44 24.94
C LYS A 728 60.88 -2.57 24.69
N VAL A 729 60.39 -3.80 24.48
CA VAL A 729 61.24 -4.98 24.19
C VAL A 729 61.83 -4.91 22.77
N HIS A 730 61.14 -4.28 21.81
CA HIS A 730 61.62 -4.17 20.44
C HIS A 730 62.67 -3.06 20.20
N PHE A 731 62.81 -2.10 21.13
CA PHE A 731 63.79 -1.01 21.04
C PHE A 731 64.99 -1.18 21.99
N SER A 732 65.09 -2.32 22.69
CA SER A 732 66.23 -2.67 23.55
C SER A 732 66.88 -3.99 23.13
N GLY A 733 67.19 -4.09 21.84
CA GLY A 733 68.12 -5.06 21.25
C GLY A 733 69.38 -4.37 20.76
#